data_AF-A0A935NTI5-F1
#
_entry.id   AF-A0A935NTI5-F1
#
_cell.length_a   1.000
_cell.length_b   1.000
_cell.length_c   1.000
_cell.angle_alpha   90.00
_cell.angle_beta   90.00
_cell.angle_gamma   90.00
#
_symmetry.space_group_name_H-M   'P 1'
#
loop_
_entity.id
_entity.type
_entity.pdbx_description
1 polymer ?
#
loop_
_entity_poly.entity_id
_entity_poly.type
_entity_poly.pdbx_seq_one_letter_code
_entity_poly.pdbx_strand_id
1 'polypeptide(L)'
;MPPPLASPFVIDCPLQLAIGEHPQVAIVEPERVVVVELPSGALVAELGLQVEAEGVDVGWLGPTPRLLVVSRLPDHTQLHLLDITEKSGIRVCAEKRVEVAMRLLAVSGNYGLLCGAVSSAVLTRADDNVTMHPVAARGVPSAAGPLGNQLVVALPGVIELWDPVARVAKRRLKLPRPAQLRAVGGSERQIWLTTLAEPQRLEVLPLINRGQPRAHELDEPIAAVAGHPRLDVVVCTGADSGQVYVIDLDGRTPIRALGTDAFGGPPMALALLGGRTPAIVAVAAGQPPTLLALDGLPLTEWPGAPRAEGASSSVVAVPAASPAGAAPGAAAEPRRAEAREVFDSKLGHNVADPHPASAQQQPDNPRSIAGAATVLRAARADTRDGATDEEDPHRPKAAPNEPATAGATGALLDRLASWRARTADEQLVDQQLEPGSVTTAAPAPVAVSQGASPRQLAPAATTGATTGATTEATTAATPTAAPPAATTATTTGTTTAAPPTLAPARPAALGQLADWRTALLEWASAGAARRGPPPPAAAMVQVLERLELPSETAAVLQLLYAAHLQGRSRVPPSEIAAMMSAEDRWREALGAGALAQCGAARLRGSRLALASEVRRFLDGRDAKHGELVDGAGAPPRRDAAAIVWTPTREPTPRSLGEALVRRLGSAVLVVTSPPLDGGELARVCLEARVRGAVAALPYPWAMPLAPGPLVYVAPSRHEAEATGLELL
;
A
#
# COMPACT_ATOMS: atom_id res chain seq x y z
N MET A 1 2.04 1.72 -8.32
CA MET A 1 2.54 1.92 -6.94
C MET A 1 2.57 0.55 -6.26
N PRO A 2 3.30 0.34 -5.14
CA PRO A 2 2.84 -0.68 -4.20
C PRO A 2 1.41 -0.33 -3.75
N PRO A 3 0.56 -1.30 -3.43
CA PRO A 3 -0.75 -1.00 -2.87
C PRO A 3 -0.61 -0.29 -1.50
N PRO A 4 -1.65 0.47 -1.10
CA PRO A 4 -1.78 1.08 0.21
C PRO A 4 -1.97 0.01 1.30
N LEU A 5 -1.88 0.42 2.56
CA LEU A 5 -1.79 -0.52 3.68
C LEU A 5 -2.99 -0.64 4.60
N ALA A 6 -2.95 -1.75 5.33
CA ALA A 6 -3.71 -2.00 6.55
C ALA A 6 -3.66 -0.88 7.58
N SER A 7 -4.79 -0.70 8.25
CA SER A 7 -4.85 -0.12 9.58
C SER A 7 -4.20 -1.04 10.63
N PRO A 8 -3.55 -0.50 11.66
CA PRO A 8 -3.33 -1.22 12.91
C PRO A 8 -4.70 -1.64 13.50
N PHE A 9 -4.75 -2.81 14.12
CA PHE A 9 -5.96 -3.37 14.71
C PHE A 9 -5.77 -3.53 16.22
N VAL A 10 -6.82 -3.24 17.00
CA VAL A 10 -6.84 -3.29 18.47
C VAL A 10 -7.81 -4.39 18.90
N ILE A 11 -7.46 -5.15 19.95
CA ILE A 11 -8.25 -6.30 20.40
C ILE A 11 -8.73 -6.09 21.84
N ASP A 12 -10.02 -6.33 22.04
CA ASP A 12 -10.78 -6.25 23.30
C ASP A 12 -10.61 -4.94 24.10
N CYS A 13 -10.69 -3.80 23.41
CA CYS A 13 -10.88 -2.51 24.07
C CYS A 13 -12.30 -1.98 23.78
N PRO A 14 -13.02 -1.40 24.76
CA PRO A 14 -14.29 -0.70 24.52
C PRO A 14 -14.17 0.50 23.57
N LEU A 15 -12.96 1.05 23.41
CA LEU A 15 -12.64 2.10 22.43
C LEU A 15 -11.88 1.47 21.26
N GLN A 16 -12.50 1.39 20.08
CA GLN A 16 -11.78 0.95 18.87
C GLN A 16 -11.09 2.13 18.18
N LEU A 17 -9.92 1.86 17.60
CA LEU A 17 -9.08 2.85 16.94
C LEU A 17 -8.55 2.30 15.62
N ALA A 18 -8.85 2.99 14.52
CA ALA A 18 -8.34 2.66 13.20
C ALA A 18 -7.59 3.84 12.58
N ILE A 19 -6.43 3.56 12.00
CA ILE A 19 -5.56 4.57 11.35
C ILE A 19 -5.38 4.24 9.86
N GLY A 20 -5.42 5.26 9.00
CA GLY A 20 -5.13 5.13 7.57
C GLY A 20 -3.64 5.37 7.23
N GLU A 21 -3.25 5.26 5.95
CA GLU A 21 -1.93 5.79 5.51
C GLU A 21 -1.91 7.33 5.48
N HIS A 22 -3.09 7.96 5.52
CA HIS A 22 -3.26 9.41 5.71
C HIS A 22 -3.25 9.74 7.21
N PRO A 23 -2.97 10.99 7.61
CA PRO A 23 -2.97 11.40 9.01
C PRO A 23 -4.41 11.56 9.54
N GLN A 24 -5.25 10.54 9.35
CA GLN A 24 -6.64 10.50 9.78
C GLN A 24 -6.86 9.26 10.63
N VAL A 25 -7.58 9.45 11.74
CA VAL A 25 -7.82 8.41 12.74
C VAL A 25 -9.29 8.39 13.09
N ALA A 26 -9.89 7.20 13.00
CA ALA A 26 -11.26 6.94 13.40
C ALA A 26 -11.25 6.33 14.80
N ILE A 27 -12.00 6.96 15.71
CA ILE A 27 -12.16 6.60 17.12
C ILE A 27 -13.63 6.19 17.29
N VAL A 28 -13.90 4.99 17.79
CA VAL A 28 -15.26 4.56 18.14
C VAL A 28 -15.54 4.92 19.59
N GLU A 29 -16.37 5.94 19.79
CA GLU A 29 -16.93 6.34 21.09
C GLU A 29 -18.30 5.66 21.31
N PRO A 30 -18.86 5.61 22.54
CA PRO A 30 -20.07 4.85 22.86
C PRO A 30 -21.29 5.06 21.93
N GLU A 31 -21.47 6.29 21.41
CA GLU A 31 -22.63 6.70 20.60
C GLU A 31 -22.25 7.15 19.17
N ARG A 32 -20.95 7.19 18.83
CA ARG A 32 -20.47 7.79 17.55
C ARG A 32 -19.09 7.29 17.13
N VAL A 33 -18.80 7.36 15.83
CA VAL A 33 -17.42 7.36 15.33
C VAL A 33 -16.97 8.80 15.12
N VAL A 34 -15.84 9.15 15.72
CA VAL A 34 -15.17 10.44 15.55
C VAL A 34 -13.97 10.25 14.65
N VAL A 35 -13.86 11.03 13.57
CA VAL A 35 -12.64 11.08 12.75
C VAL A 35 -11.90 12.38 12.99
N VAL A 36 -10.64 12.27 13.40
CA VAL A 36 -9.74 13.41 13.55
C VAL A 36 -8.63 13.41 12.50
N GLU A 37 -8.07 14.58 12.24
CA GLU A 37 -6.78 14.76 11.56
C GLU A 37 -5.63 14.85 12.59
N LEU A 38 -4.47 14.32 12.22
CA LEU A 38 -3.22 14.37 12.98
C LEU A 38 -2.19 15.30 12.32
N PRO A 39 -1.33 15.98 13.09
CA PRO A 39 -1.24 15.99 14.54
C PRO A 39 -2.19 17.03 15.17
N SER A 40 -3.02 17.70 14.36
CA SER A 40 -3.85 18.84 14.76
C SER A 40 -4.93 18.48 15.78
N GLY A 41 -5.36 17.22 15.83
CA GLY A 41 -6.54 16.79 16.58
C GLY A 41 -7.84 17.37 16.01
N ALA A 42 -7.81 17.96 14.81
CA ALA A 42 -8.94 18.64 14.23
C ALA A 42 -10.04 17.64 13.86
N LEU A 43 -11.28 17.89 14.28
CA LEU A 43 -12.44 17.09 13.89
C LEU A 43 -12.67 17.20 12.38
N VAL A 44 -12.58 16.07 11.68
CA VAL A 44 -12.85 15.93 10.23
C VAL A 44 -14.30 15.52 10.00
N ALA A 45 -14.78 14.55 10.79
CA ALA A 45 -16.10 13.95 10.62
C ALA A 45 -16.61 13.36 11.93
N GLU A 46 -17.93 13.38 12.12
CA GLU A 46 -18.64 12.76 13.24
C GLU A 46 -19.80 11.92 12.69
N LEU A 47 -19.94 10.69 13.17
CA LEU A 47 -20.90 9.71 12.65
C LEU A 47 -21.66 9.08 13.82
N GLY A 48 -22.94 9.43 13.98
CA GLY A 48 -23.79 8.79 15.00
C GLY A 48 -23.96 7.29 14.75
N LEU A 49 -23.93 6.49 15.81
CA LEU A 49 -24.15 5.06 15.77
C LEU A 49 -25.62 4.68 16.01
N GLN A 50 -26.09 3.64 15.31
CA GLN A 50 -27.41 3.03 15.54
C GLN A 50 -27.35 1.85 16.52
N VAL A 51 -26.15 1.45 16.92
CA VAL A 51 -25.86 0.34 17.84
C VAL A 51 -24.83 0.80 18.86
N GLU A 52 -24.76 0.13 20.01
CA GLU A 52 -23.71 0.35 21.01
C GLU A 52 -22.32 0.11 20.40
N ALA A 53 -21.30 0.84 20.87
CA ALA A 53 -19.94 0.77 20.35
C ALA A 53 -19.32 -0.64 20.31
N GLU A 54 -19.69 -1.55 21.22
CA GLU A 54 -19.24 -2.96 21.19
C GLU A 54 -19.69 -3.73 19.93
N GLY A 55 -20.77 -3.25 19.31
CA GLY A 55 -21.29 -3.72 18.03
C GLY A 55 -20.63 -3.08 16.81
N VAL A 56 -19.70 -2.13 16.97
CA VAL A 56 -19.10 -1.39 15.85
C VAL A 56 -17.63 -1.71 15.69
N ASP A 57 -17.25 -2.14 14.50
CA ASP A 57 -15.85 -2.23 14.09
C ASP A 57 -15.53 -1.23 12.98
N VAL A 58 -14.32 -0.65 12.99
CA VAL A 58 -13.87 0.34 11.99
C VAL A 58 -12.53 -0.02 11.36
N GLY A 59 -12.30 0.44 10.11
CA GLY A 59 -11.03 0.23 9.43
C GLY A 59 -10.90 1.00 8.12
N TRP A 60 -9.69 1.24 7.64
CA TRP A 60 -9.45 2.06 6.43
C TRP A 60 -9.14 1.21 5.21
N LEU A 61 -10.00 1.29 4.18
CA LEU A 61 -9.83 0.56 2.93
C LEU A 61 -9.26 1.45 1.82
N GLY A 62 -8.15 1.00 1.22
CA GLY A 62 -7.64 1.44 -0.08
C GLY A 62 -6.87 2.76 -0.14
N PRO A 63 -6.48 3.23 -1.35
CA PRO A 63 -5.37 4.17 -1.53
C PRO A 63 -5.76 5.62 -1.38
N THR A 64 -6.97 5.94 -1.83
CA THR A 64 -7.75 7.07 -1.33
C THR A 64 -8.51 6.51 -0.14
N PRO A 65 -8.01 6.62 1.11
CA PRO A 65 -8.56 5.86 2.22
C PRO A 65 -10.05 6.17 2.38
N ARG A 66 -10.84 5.11 2.49
CA ARG A 66 -12.27 5.18 2.81
C ARG A 66 -12.48 4.51 4.14
N LEU A 67 -13.24 5.15 5.01
CA LEU A 67 -13.60 4.57 6.30
C LEU A 67 -14.64 3.48 6.05
N LEU A 68 -14.31 2.25 6.39
CA LEU A 68 -15.27 1.17 6.54
C LEU A 68 -15.80 1.22 7.98
N VAL A 69 -17.12 1.33 8.12
CA VAL A 69 -17.84 1.14 9.38
C VAL A 69 -18.65 -0.15 9.28
N VAL A 70 -18.50 -1.03 10.27
CA VAL A 70 -19.13 -2.35 10.35
C VAL A 70 -20.01 -2.38 11.60
N SER A 71 -21.31 -2.17 11.41
CA SER A 71 -22.30 -2.20 12.50
C SER A 71 -22.90 -3.59 12.61
N ARG A 72 -22.76 -4.23 13.76
CA ARG A 72 -23.17 -5.61 14.05
C ARG A 72 -24.46 -5.61 14.86
N LEU A 73 -25.58 -5.89 14.21
CA LEU A 73 -26.88 -6.08 14.83
C LEU A 73 -27.09 -7.57 15.17
N PRO A 74 -28.06 -7.94 16.03
CA PRO A 74 -28.26 -9.32 16.47
C PRO A 74 -28.53 -10.32 15.33
N ASP A 75 -29.20 -9.89 14.26
CA ASP A 75 -29.58 -10.70 13.10
C ASP A 75 -28.72 -10.46 11.85
N HIS A 76 -28.02 -9.33 11.75
CA HIS A 76 -27.32 -8.91 10.54
C HIS A 76 -26.15 -7.97 10.79
N THR A 77 -25.28 -7.79 9.80
CA THR A 77 -24.26 -6.74 9.79
C THR A 77 -24.57 -5.72 8.70
N GLN A 78 -24.43 -4.43 9.01
CA GLN A 78 -24.44 -3.33 8.05
C GLN A 78 -23.00 -2.86 7.81
N LEU A 79 -22.65 -2.66 6.54
CA LEU A 79 -21.35 -2.19 6.09
C LEU A 79 -21.55 -0.84 5.39
N HIS A 80 -20.91 0.21 5.89
CA HIS A 80 -20.85 1.50 5.22
C HIS A 80 -19.40 1.78 4.79
N LEU A 81 -19.19 2.06 3.50
CA LEU A 81 -17.93 2.57 2.98
C LEU A 81 -18.08 4.07 2.75
N LEU A 82 -17.24 4.87 3.40
CA LEU A 82 -17.41 6.31 3.49
C LEU A 82 -16.21 7.04 2.93
N ASP A 83 -16.47 8.02 2.06
CA ASP A 83 -15.52 9.06 1.71
C ASP A 83 -15.65 10.22 2.69
N ILE A 84 -14.53 10.59 3.28
CA ILE A 84 -14.36 11.72 4.20
C ILE A 84 -13.29 12.72 3.69
N THR A 85 -12.81 12.51 2.47
CA THR A 85 -11.79 13.34 1.81
C THR A 85 -12.41 14.47 0.99
N GLU A 86 -13.72 14.39 0.70
CA GLU A 86 -14.47 15.46 0.07
C GLU A 86 -14.71 16.64 1.04
N LYS A 87 -14.36 17.86 0.61
CA LYS A 87 -14.62 19.08 1.40
C LYS A 87 -16.11 19.38 1.61
N SER A 88 -16.98 18.73 0.85
CA SER A 88 -18.45 18.74 0.99
C SER A 88 -18.95 18.01 2.24
N GLY A 89 -18.10 17.23 2.92
CA GLY A 89 -18.45 16.44 4.09
C GLY A 89 -18.41 14.93 3.81
N ILE A 90 -19.06 14.17 4.69
CA ILE A 90 -19.08 12.70 4.62
C ILE A 90 -20.00 12.25 3.49
N ARG A 91 -19.47 11.47 2.54
CA ARG A 91 -20.22 10.85 1.45
C ARG A 91 -20.23 9.34 1.61
N VAL A 92 -21.40 8.73 1.57
CA VAL A 92 -21.53 7.26 1.52
C VAL A 92 -21.18 6.79 0.11
N CYS A 93 -20.09 6.04 -0.05
CA CYS A 93 -19.72 5.38 -1.31
C CYS A 93 -20.58 4.13 -1.54
N ALA A 94 -20.65 3.26 -0.54
CA ALA A 94 -21.42 2.02 -0.58
C ALA A 94 -22.08 1.72 0.77
N GLU A 95 -23.25 1.09 0.70
CA GLU A 95 -23.93 0.48 1.83
C GLU A 95 -24.23 -0.99 1.48
N LYS A 96 -24.07 -1.90 2.44
CA LYS A 96 -24.37 -3.31 2.24
C LYS A 96 -24.80 -4.01 3.52
N ARG A 97 -25.95 -4.67 3.48
CA ARG A 97 -26.42 -5.60 4.51
C ARG A 97 -25.88 -7.02 4.27
N VAL A 98 -25.51 -7.70 5.35
CA VAL A 98 -25.10 -9.10 5.40
C VAL A 98 -26.01 -9.81 6.39
N GLU A 99 -26.71 -10.87 5.98
CA GLU A 99 -27.75 -11.59 6.76
C GLU A 99 -27.23 -12.40 7.96
N VAL A 100 -26.00 -12.13 8.41
CA VAL A 100 -25.35 -12.79 9.55
C VAL A 100 -24.54 -11.73 10.29
N ALA A 101 -24.63 -11.73 11.62
CA ALA A 101 -23.76 -10.92 12.46
C ALA A 101 -22.29 -11.33 12.29
N MET A 102 -21.48 -10.41 11.76
CA MET A 102 -20.03 -10.54 11.56
C MET A 102 -19.28 -9.37 12.20
N ARG A 103 -18.09 -9.64 12.71
CA ARG A 103 -17.11 -8.62 13.15
C ARG A 103 -15.99 -8.44 12.13
N LEU A 104 -15.41 -7.25 12.06
CA LEU A 104 -14.16 -7.01 11.33
C LEU A 104 -12.98 -7.53 12.16
N LEU A 105 -12.17 -8.42 11.60
CA LEU A 105 -10.97 -8.95 12.28
C LEU A 105 -9.66 -8.31 11.84
N ALA A 106 -9.61 -7.85 10.59
CA ALA A 106 -8.39 -7.32 9.99
C ALA A 106 -8.71 -6.53 8.74
N VAL A 107 -7.83 -5.58 8.41
CA VAL A 107 -7.85 -4.81 7.17
C VAL A 107 -6.45 -4.85 6.56
N SER A 108 -6.31 -4.94 5.24
CA SER A 108 -5.05 -4.79 4.52
C SER A 108 -5.30 -4.19 3.13
N GLY A 109 -4.94 -2.92 2.95
CA GLY A 109 -5.10 -2.19 1.69
C GLY A 109 -6.58 -2.15 1.27
N ASN A 110 -6.90 -2.70 0.11
CA ASN A 110 -8.29 -2.74 -0.41
C ASN A 110 -9.18 -3.81 0.27
N TYR A 111 -8.66 -4.57 1.24
CA TYR A 111 -9.28 -5.80 1.73
C TYR A 111 -9.60 -5.74 3.22
N GLY A 112 -10.78 -6.23 3.60
CA GLY A 112 -11.17 -6.47 4.99
C GLY A 112 -11.52 -7.94 5.20
N LEU A 113 -11.30 -8.48 6.41
CA LEU A 113 -11.76 -9.81 6.79
C LEU A 113 -12.89 -9.70 7.80
N LEU A 114 -14.10 -10.08 7.38
CA LEU A 114 -15.23 -10.27 8.26
C LEU A 114 -15.29 -11.71 8.78
N CYS A 115 -15.73 -11.88 10.02
CA CYS A 115 -15.95 -13.17 10.65
C CYS A 115 -17.20 -13.14 11.53
N GLY A 116 -18.17 -14.00 11.23
CA GLY A 116 -19.28 -14.32 12.12
C GLY A 116 -18.99 -15.58 12.94
N ALA A 117 -20.02 -16.08 13.64
CA ALA A 117 -19.90 -17.28 14.48
C ALA A 117 -19.68 -18.59 13.70
N VAL A 118 -20.10 -18.65 12.43
CA VAL A 118 -20.08 -19.88 11.59
C VAL A 118 -19.45 -19.69 10.21
N SER A 119 -19.14 -18.47 9.81
CA SER A 119 -18.68 -18.13 8.46
C SER A 119 -17.76 -16.91 8.48
N SER A 120 -16.95 -16.76 7.42
CA SER A 120 -16.06 -15.62 7.25
C SER A 120 -16.01 -15.20 5.78
N ALA A 121 -15.76 -13.90 5.54
CA ALA A 121 -15.81 -13.30 4.22
C ALA A 121 -14.70 -12.26 4.04
N VAL A 122 -14.04 -12.26 2.89
CA VAL A 122 -13.15 -11.17 2.47
C VAL A 122 -13.98 -10.10 1.77
N LEU A 123 -13.98 -8.90 2.35
CA LEU A 123 -14.40 -7.68 1.68
C LEU A 123 -13.31 -7.25 0.71
N THR A 124 -13.72 -6.79 -0.47
CA THR A 124 -12.84 -6.18 -1.47
C THR A 124 -13.46 -4.89 -1.95
N ARG A 125 -12.80 -3.77 -1.64
CA ARG A 125 -13.13 -2.46 -2.19
C ARG A 125 -12.68 -2.38 -3.65
N ALA A 126 -13.58 -1.91 -4.50
CA ALA A 126 -13.30 -1.46 -5.86
C ALA A 126 -13.95 -0.08 -6.04
N ASP A 127 -13.12 0.96 -6.11
CA ASP A 127 -13.52 2.37 -6.18
C ASP A 127 -14.53 2.78 -5.09
N ASP A 128 -15.79 3.01 -5.45
CA ASP A 128 -16.90 3.36 -4.56
C ASP A 128 -17.76 2.15 -4.15
N ASN A 129 -17.37 0.91 -4.46
CA ASN A 129 -18.14 -0.32 -4.18
C ASN A 129 -17.39 -1.29 -3.22
N VAL A 130 -18.14 -2.08 -2.45
CA VAL A 130 -17.64 -3.17 -1.60
C VAL A 130 -18.24 -4.52 -2.04
N THR A 131 -17.41 -5.35 -2.66
CA THR A 131 -17.75 -6.75 -2.93
C THR A 131 -17.37 -7.62 -1.72
N MET A 132 -18.06 -8.74 -1.54
CA MET A 132 -17.83 -9.66 -0.43
C MET A 132 -17.75 -11.08 -0.98
N HIS A 133 -16.72 -11.83 -0.56
CA HIS A 133 -16.42 -13.17 -1.06
C HIS A 133 -16.25 -14.13 0.11
N PRO A 134 -16.90 -15.31 0.11
CA PRO A 134 -16.75 -16.28 1.20
C PRO A 134 -15.29 -16.78 1.27
N VAL A 135 -14.78 -16.96 2.48
CA VAL A 135 -13.43 -17.48 2.72
C VAL A 135 -13.50 -19.01 2.78
N ALA A 136 -12.75 -19.69 1.90
CA ALA A 136 -12.59 -21.14 1.91
C ALA A 136 -11.64 -21.62 3.03
N ALA A 137 -11.82 -21.10 4.25
CA ALA A 137 -11.09 -21.51 5.44
C ALA A 137 -11.61 -22.86 5.95
N ARG A 138 -10.76 -23.61 6.66
CA ARG A 138 -11.11 -24.91 7.25
C ARG A 138 -11.87 -24.81 8.59
N GLY A 139 -12.20 -23.60 9.01
CA GLY A 139 -12.86 -23.28 10.26
C GLY A 139 -13.01 -21.77 10.42
N VAL A 140 -13.67 -21.35 11.49
CA VAL A 140 -13.89 -19.95 11.83
C VAL A 140 -12.59 -19.36 12.41
N PRO A 141 -12.07 -18.22 11.87
CA PRO A 141 -10.92 -17.54 12.45
C PRO A 141 -11.13 -17.10 13.91
N SER A 142 -10.19 -17.44 14.80
CA SER A 142 -10.23 -16.96 16.18
C SER A 142 -9.72 -15.52 16.31
N ALA A 143 -8.69 -15.20 15.52
CA ALA A 143 -8.09 -13.89 15.38
C ALA A 143 -7.59 -13.70 13.95
N ALA A 144 -7.37 -12.46 13.52
CA ALA A 144 -6.60 -12.15 12.34
C ALA A 144 -5.88 -10.82 12.52
N GLY A 145 -5.00 -10.49 11.58
CA GLY A 145 -4.38 -9.18 11.50
C GLY A 145 -3.69 -8.95 10.17
N PRO A 146 -3.10 -7.77 9.98
CA PRO A 146 -2.42 -7.43 8.75
C PRO A 146 -1.01 -8.00 8.66
N LEU A 147 -0.57 -8.28 7.43
CA LEU A 147 0.76 -8.83 7.12
C LEU A 147 1.26 -8.23 5.79
N GLY A 148 1.76 -6.99 5.81
CA GLY A 148 2.02 -6.25 4.57
C GLY A 148 0.74 -6.08 3.74
N ASN A 149 0.76 -6.61 2.51
CA ASN A 149 -0.39 -6.66 1.58
C ASN A 149 -1.18 -8.00 1.68
N GLN A 150 -0.95 -8.78 2.74
CA GLN A 150 -1.61 -10.05 3.04
C GLN A 150 -2.36 -9.93 4.37
N LEU A 151 -3.18 -10.93 4.66
CA LEU A 151 -3.81 -11.12 5.95
C LEU A 151 -3.16 -12.33 6.63
N VAL A 152 -2.90 -12.24 7.93
CA VAL A 152 -2.54 -13.39 8.76
C VAL A 152 -3.78 -13.82 9.53
N VAL A 153 -4.18 -15.09 9.40
CA VAL A 153 -5.45 -15.62 9.89
C VAL A 153 -5.16 -16.77 10.86
N ALA A 154 -5.61 -16.64 12.11
CA ALA A 154 -5.50 -17.68 13.12
C ALA A 154 -6.68 -18.64 13.05
N LEU A 155 -6.42 -19.91 12.78
CA LEU A 155 -7.34 -21.03 12.91
C LEU A 155 -6.91 -21.93 14.08
N PRO A 156 -7.78 -22.80 14.61
CA PRO A 156 -7.42 -23.75 15.66
C PRO A 156 -6.16 -24.57 15.32
N GLY A 157 -5.04 -24.26 16.00
CA GLY A 157 -3.74 -24.94 15.84
C GLY A 157 -2.92 -24.58 14.58
N VAL A 158 -3.40 -23.69 13.71
CA VAL A 158 -2.73 -23.32 12.44
C VAL A 158 -2.89 -21.82 12.16
N ILE A 159 -1.81 -21.18 11.76
CA ILE A 159 -1.84 -19.84 11.16
C ILE A 159 -1.79 -19.97 9.63
N GLU A 160 -2.67 -19.27 8.93
CA GLU A 160 -2.68 -19.16 7.48
C GLU A 160 -2.29 -17.76 7.03
N LEU A 161 -1.36 -17.65 6.08
CA LEU A 161 -1.04 -16.41 5.39
C LEU A 161 -1.92 -16.35 4.13
N TRP A 162 -2.89 -15.44 4.12
CA TRP A 162 -3.90 -15.30 3.08
C TRP A 162 -3.51 -14.22 2.07
N ASP A 163 -3.59 -14.58 0.79
CA ASP A 163 -3.67 -13.60 -0.29
C ASP A 163 -5.14 -13.21 -0.50
N PRO A 164 -5.54 -11.96 -0.16
CA PRO A 164 -6.92 -11.54 -0.32
C PRO A 164 -7.30 -11.26 -1.79
N VAL A 165 -6.33 -11.05 -2.69
CA VAL A 165 -6.56 -10.92 -4.15
C VAL A 165 -6.95 -12.28 -4.73
N ALA A 166 -6.08 -13.27 -4.48
CA ALA A 166 -6.25 -14.63 -4.98
C ALA A 166 -7.28 -15.44 -4.17
N ARG A 167 -7.71 -14.94 -3.00
CA ARG A 167 -8.66 -15.57 -2.08
C ARG A 167 -8.24 -16.99 -1.68
N VAL A 168 -6.95 -17.18 -1.42
CA VAL A 168 -6.35 -18.46 -1.00
C VAL A 168 -5.25 -18.27 0.06
N ALA A 169 -5.11 -19.28 0.92
CA ALA A 169 -3.98 -19.40 1.84
C ALA A 169 -2.69 -19.74 1.06
N LYS A 170 -1.74 -18.80 1.00
CA LYS A 170 -0.42 -18.97 0.36
C LYS A 170 0.52 -19.87 1.17
N ARG A 171 0.46 -19.77 2.50
CA ARG A 171 1.34 -20.51 3.42
C ARG A 171 0.55 -20.90 4.67
N ARG A 172 0.82 -22.10 5.18
CA ARG A 172 0.28 -22.61 6.45
C ARG A 172 1.43 -22.83 7.42
N LEU A 173 1.26 -22.37 8.65
CA LEU A 173 2.20 -22.55 9.75
C LEU A 173 1.47 -23.32 10.85
N LYS A 174 1.88 -24.56 11.11
CA LYS A 174 1.37 -25.33 12.24
C LYS A 174 1.97 -24.78 13.53
N LEU A 175 1.14 -24.45 14.51
CA LEU A 175 1.62 -24.03 15.82
C LEU A 175 2.25 -25.23 16.56
N PRO A 176 3.34 -25.03 17.33
CA PRO A 176 3.98 -26.11 18.08
C PRO A 176 3.07 -26.68 19.18
N ARG A 177 2.19 -25.84 19.73
CA ARG A 177 1.11 -26.19 20.65
C ARG A 177 -0.20 -25.58 20.13
N PRO A 178 -1.33 -26.29 20.14
CA PRO A 178 -2.63 -25.66 19.91
C PRO A 178 -2.90 -24.65 21.03
N ALA A 179 -3.06 -23.38 20.67
CA ALA A 179 -3.34 -22.30 21.60
C ALA A 179 -4.49 -21.45 21.05
N GLN A 180 -5.33 -20.92 21.94
CA GLN A 180 -6.31 -19.91 21.58
C GLN A 180 -5.57 -18.58 21.43
N LEU A 181 -5.37 -18.16 20.17
CA LEU A 181 -4.73 -16.90 19.86
C LEU A 181 -5.70 -15.76 20.11
N ARG A 182 -5.27 -14.79 20.92
CA ARG A 182 -6.02 -13.56 21.19
C ARG A 182 -5.76 -12.55 20.08
N ALA A 183 -4.48 -12.31 19.77
CA ALA A 183 -4.04 -11.45 18.68
C ALA A 183 -3.04 -12.14 17.76
N VAL A 184 -3.01 -11.70 16.50
CA VAL A 184 -2.00 -12.06 15.51
C VAL A 184 -1.82 -10.91 14.51
N GLY A 185 -0.60 -10.69 14.04
CA GLY A 185 -0.27 -9.70 13.01
C GLY A 185 1.13 -9.92 12.49
N GLY A 186 1.66 -9.02 11.66
CA GLY A 186 3.08 -9.11 11.30
C GLY A 186 3.56 -8.13 10.24
N SER A 187 4.81 -8.31 9.86
CA SER A 187 5.47 -7.66 8.73
C SER A 187 5.80 -8.67 7.63
N GLU A 188 6.32 -8.22 6.49
CA GLU A 188 6.85 -9.12 5.44
C GLU A 188 7.95 -10.08 5.94
N ARG A 189 8.53 -9.82 7.12
CA ARG A 189 9.66 -10.56 7.69
C ARG A 189 9.29 -11.55 8.79
N GLN A 190 8.18 -11.33 9.49
CA GLN A 190 7.79 -12.09 10.69
C GLN A 190 6.32 -11.91 11.05
N ILE A 191 5.76 -12.91 11.74
CA ILE A 191 4.43 -12.87 12.36
C ILE A 191 4.63 -12.75 13.87
N TRP A 192 3.83 -11.92 14.54
CA TRP A 192 3.72 -11.87 15.99
C TRP A 192 2.34 -12.38 16.42
N LEU A 193 2.24 -12.93 17.63
CA LEU A 193 0.98 -13.41 18.22
C LEU A 193 0.98 -13.30 19.74
N THR A 194 -0.22 -13.26 20.33
CA THR A 194 -0.44 -13.39 21.77
C THR A 194 -1.46 -14.50 22.05
N THR A 195 -1.38 -15.13 23.22
CA THR A 195 -2.23 -16.28 23.58
C THR A 195 -2.95 -16.05 24.90
N LEU A 196 -4.10 -16.69 25.10
CA LEU A 196 -4.78 -16.68 26.40
C LEU A 196 -4.05 -17.50 27.48
N ALA A 197 -3.19 -18.44 27.09
CA ALA A 197 -2.49 -19.32 28.03
C ALA A 197 -1.24 -18.67 28.65
N GLU A 198 -0.59 -17.76 27.90
CA GLU A 198 0.63 -17.07 28.29
C GLU A 198 0.42 -15.56 28.00
N PRO A 199 -0.42 -14.85 28.79
CA PRO A 199 -0.95 -13.53 28.42
C PRO A 199 0.09 -12.40 28.52
N GLN A 200 1.16 -12.58 29.30
CA GLN A 200 2.31 -11.66 29.38
C GLN A 200 3.32 -11.82 28.23
N ARG A 201 3.06 -12.72 27.27
CA ARG A 201 4.03 -13.15 26.27
C ARG A 201 3.57 -12.86 24.84
N LEU A 202 4.44 -12.19 24.09
CA LEU A 202 4.30 -11.98 22.65
C LEU A 202 5.27 -12.93 21.93
N GLU A 203 4.76 -13.93 21.21
CA GLU A 203 5.60 -14.83 20.41
C GLU A 203 5.89 -14.25 19.03
N VAL A 204 7.08 -14.53 18.48
CA VAL A 204 7.53 -14.09 17.16
C VAL A 204 7.92 -15.31 16.32
N LEU A 205 7.22 -15.45 15.19
CA LEU A 205 7.43 -16.49 14.19
C LEU A 205 8.16 -15.87 12.97
N PRO A 206 9.47 -16.06 12.83
CA PRO A 206 10.23 -15.48 11.71
C PRO A 206 9.81 -16.13 10.38
N LEU A 207 9.44 -15.30 9.40
CA LEU A 207 9.19 -15.75 8.03
C LEU A 207 10.50 -15.91 7.24
N ILE A 208 11.55 -15.17 7.66
CA ILE A 208 12.90 -15.17 7.11
C ILE A 208 13.88 -15.48 8.25
N ASN A 209 14.72 -16.51 8.11
CA ASN A 209 15.67 -16.93 9.15
C ASN A 209 16.71 -15.83 9.46
N ARG A 210 16.56 -15.11 10.58
CA ARG A 210 17.46 -14.02 10.97
C ARG A 210 18.01 -14.05 12.41
N GLY A 211 17.76 -15.11 13.17
CA GLY A 211 18.23 -15.20 14.56
C GLY A 211 17.52 -14.24 15.54
N GLN A 212 16.37 -13.70 15.12
CA GLN A 212 15.49 -12.87 15.93
C GLN A 212 15.04 -13.60 17.21
N PRO A 213 14.67 -12.87 18.29
CA PRO A 213 13.99 -13.46 19.44
C PRO A 213 12.76 -14.26 19.01
N ARG A 214 12.47 -15.36 19.72
CA ARG A 214 11.26 -16.17 19.48
C ARG A 214 10.06 -15.67 20.27
N ALA A 215 10.29 -14.86 21.29
CA ALA A 215 9.26 -14.21 22.07
C ALA A 215 9.86 -13.01 22.81
N HIS A 216 8.97 -12.12 23.20
CA HIS A 216 9.17 -11.04 24.15
C HIS A 216 8.23 -11.30 25.33
N GLU A 217 8.73 -11.12 26.55
CA GLU A 217 7.98 -11.30 27.78
C GLU A 217 7.89 -9.94 28.46
N LEU A 218 6.70 -9.60 28.96
CA LEU A 218 6.41 -8.36 29.68
C LEU A 218 6.28 -8.69 31.18
N ASP A 219 6.46 -7.67 32.02
CA ASP A 219 6.33 -7.79 33.47
C ASP A 219 4.87 -7.92 33.95
N GLU A 220 3.91 -7.79 33.04
CA GLU A 220 2.47 -7.88 33.30
C GLU A 220 1.71 -8.47 32.07
N PRO A 221 0.45 -8.91 32.23
CA PRO A 221 -0.37 -9.40 31.12
C PRO A 221 -0.62 -8.31 30.05
N ILE A 222 -0.62 -8.70 28.77
CA ILE A 222 -0.96 -7.79 27.67
C ILE A 222 -2.48 -7.57 27.63
N ALA A 223 -2.96 -6.36 27.90
CA ALA A 223 -4.37 -5.99 27.73
C ALA A 223 -4.72 -5.75 26.26
N ALA A 224 -3.92 -4.98 25.53
CA ALA A 224 -4.15 -4.65 24.13
C ALA A 224 -2.83 -4.68 23.36
N VAL A 225 -2.89 -4.88 22.04
CA VAL A 225 -1.72 -4.92 21.17
C VAL A 225 -2.05 -4.31 19.81
N ALA A 226 -1.15 -3.50 19.28
CA ALA A 226 -1.24 -2.93 17.95
C ALA A 226 0.09 -3.05 17.20
N GLY A 227 0.05 -3.56 15.97
CA GLY A 227 1.20 -3.69 15.08
C GLY A 227 0.95 -3.03 13.73
N HIS A 228 2.02 -2.66 13.02
CA HIS A 228 1.93 -2.05 11.69
C HIS A 228 2.46 -3.00 10.59
N PRO A 229 1.74 -3.20 9.46
CA PRO A 229 2.05 -4.20 8.42
C PRO A 229 3.43 -4.13 7.76
N ARG A 230 4.12 -2.99 7.87
CA ARG A 230 5.47 -2.74 7.28
C ARG A 230 6.56 -2.49 8.34
N LEU A 231 6.24 -2.44 9.63
CA LEU A 231 7.21 -2.18 10.69
C LEU A 231 7.48 -3.46 11.48
N ASP A 232 8.73 -3.65 11.88
CA ASP A 232 9.13 -4.71 12.80
C ASP A 232 8.96 -4.26 14.26
N VAL A 233 7.88 -3.53 14.55
CA VAL A 233 7.58 -2.91 15.84
C VAL A 233 6.12 -3.18 16.19
N VAL A 234 5.88 -3.46 17.47
CA VAL A 234 4.56 -3.61 18.08
C VAL A 234 4.49 -2.73 19.32
N VAL A 235 3.30 -2.19 19.61
CA VAL A 235 2.99 -1.58 20.91
C VAL A 235 1.97 -2.44 21.65
N CYS A 236 2.16 -2.60 22.95
CA CYS A 236 1.24 -3.30 23.85
C CYS A 236 0.80 -2.35 24.97
N THR A 237 -0.44 -2.48 25.44
CA THR A 237 -0.87 -1.91 26.73
C THR A 237 -0.81 -3.00 27.79
N GLY A 238 -0.20 -2.73 28.93
CA GLY A 238 -0.25 -3.58 30.12
C GLY A 238 -1.64 -3.62 30.75
N ALA A 239 -2.08 -4.77 31.24
CA ALA A 239 -3.42 -4.97 31.78
C ALA A 239 -3.61 -4.48 33.22
N ASP A 240 -2.54 -4.50 34.02
CA ASP A 240 -2.59 -4.17 35.44
C ASP A 240 -2.20 -2.71 35.67
N SER A 241 -1.23 -2.19 34.91
CA SER A 241 -0.71 -0.83 35.06
C SER A 241 -1.18 0.17 33.99
N GLY A 242 -1.66 -0.32 32.84
CA GLY A 242 -1.96 0.53 31.68
C GLY A 242 -0.73 1.10 30.96
N GLN A 243 0.50 0.72 31.33
CA GLN A 243 1.72 1.18 30.67
C GLN A 243 1.78 0.76 29.19
N VAL A 244 2.45 1.57 28.38
CA VAL A 244 2.62 1.29 26.95
C VAL A 244 4.01 0.73 26.68
N TYR A 245 4.08 -0.51 26.24
CA TYR A 245 5.32 -1.20 25.92
C TYR A 245 5.60 -1.13 24.42
N VAL A 246 6.74 -0.54 24.03
CA VAL A 246 7.24 -0.53 22.65
C VAL A 246 8.22 -1.69 22.47
N ILE A 247 7.90 -2.61 21.57
CA ILE A 247 8.63 -3.86 21.34
C ILE A 247 9.19 -3.86 19.92
N ASP A 248 10.52 -3.87 19.80
CA ASP A 248 11.24 -4.14 18.56
C ASP A 248 11.32 -5.66 18.34
N LEU A 249 10.56 -6.16 17.37
CA LEU A 249 10.47 -7.59 17.03
C LEU A 249 11.77 -8.13 16.42
N ASP A 250 12.65 -7.27 15.91
CA ASP A 250 13.99 -7.66 15.48
C ASP A 250 14.93 -7.91 16.66
N GLY A 251 14.54 -7.51 17.89
CA GLY A 251 15.32 -7.70 19.12
C GLY A 251 16.59 -6.85 19.20
N ARG A 252 16.72 -5.80 18.38
CA ARG A 252 17.91 -4.92 18.37
C ARG A 252 17.83 -3.86 19.46
N THR A 253 16.60 -3.50 19.81
CA THR A 253 16.25 -2.52 20.83
C THR A 253 15.65 -3.27 22.03
N PRO A 254 16.04 -2.95 23.27
CA PRO A 254 15.33 -3.47 24.44
C PRO A 254 13.86 -3.03 24.44
N ILE A 255 13.00 -3.80 25.09
CA ILE A 255 11.60 -3.41 25.34
C ILE A 255 11.62 -2.09 26.13
N ARG A 256 10.83 -1.11 25.68
CA ARG A 256 10.68 0.19 26.37
C ARG A 256 9.28 0.30 26.95
N ALA A 257 9.17 0.47 28.26
CA ALA A 257 7.93 0.94 28.88
C ALA A 257 7.85 2.47 28.79
N LEU A 258 6.69 2.99 28.38
CA LEU A 258 6.35 4.41 28.36
C LEU A 258 5.30 4.64 29.46
N GLY A 259 5.56 5.63 30.32
CA GLY A 259 4.65 6.00 31.40
C GLY A 259 3.32 6.56 30.88
N THR A 260 2.24 6.25 31.61
CA THR A 260 0.88 6.73 31.31
C THR A 260 0.76 8.25 31.27
N ASP A 261 1.62 8.96 32.00
CA ASP A 261 1.64 10.42 32.09
C ASP A 261 1.87 11.09 30.71
N ALA A 262 2.62 10.44 29.82
CA ALA A 262 2.86 10.92 28.45
C ALA A 262 1.59 10.92 27.57
N PHE A 263 0.53 10.24 28.01
CA PHE A 263 -0.77 10.13 27.34
C PHE A 263 -1.91 10.82 28.12
N GLY A 264 -1.61 11.48 29.25
CA GLY A 264 -2.61 12.04 30.15
C GLY A 264 -3.40 11.00 30.96
N GLY A 265 -2.94 9.75 31.01
CA GLY A 265 -3.61 8.64 31.69
C GLY A 265 -3.36 7.29 31.00
N PRO A 266 -3.90 6.17 31.53
CA PRO A 266 -3.85 4.89 30.83
C PRO A 266 -4.61 5.00 29.49
N PRO A 267 -3.96 4.73 28.35
CA PRO A 267 -4.63 4.82 27.05
C PRO A 267 -5.61 3.67 26.92
N MET A 268 -6.85 3.99 26.53
CA MET A 268 -7.85 3.00 26.20
C MET A 268 -7.46 2.33 24.88
N ALA A 269 -7.22 3.11 23.83
CA ALA A 269 -6.82 2.57 22.53
C ALA A 269 -5.41 3.02 22.13
N LEU A 270 -4.69 2.12 21.46
CA LEU A 270 -3.37 2.35 20.88
C LEU A 270 -3.36 1.94 19.43
N ALA A 271 -2.60 2.66 18.61
CA ALA A 271 -2.35 2.28 17.23
C ALA A 271 -0.98 2.77 16.74
N LEU A 272 -0.34 1.98 15.88
CA LEU A 272 0.93 2.35 15.25
C LEU A 272 0.70 3.00 13.89
N LEU A 273 1.11 4.26 13.76
CA LEU A 273 1.09 5.01 12.54
C LEU A 273 2.43 4.90 11.82
N GLY A 274 2.39 4.39 10.58
CA GLY A 274 3.55 4.29 9.71
C GLY A 274 3.93 5.62 9.06
N GLY A 275 5.19 5.77 8.66
CA GLY A 275 5.66 7.00 8.01
C GLY A 275 7.17 7.01 7.83
N ARG A 276 7.73 8.20 7.63
CA ARG A 276 9.19 8.42 7.73
C ARG A 276 9.68 8.26 9.16
N THR A 277 8.90 8.80 10.10
CA THR A 277 9.06 8.62 11.54
C THR A 277 7.85 7.81 12.01
N PRO A 278 8.01 6.55 12.46
CA PRO A 278 6.91 5.79 13.03
C PRO A 278 6.46 6.41 14.36
N ALA A 279 5.16 6.38 14.62
CA ALA A 279 4.55 7.03 15.77
C ALA A 279 3.48 6.15 16.43
N ILE A 280 3.24 6.42 17.70
CA ILE A 280 2.16 5.84 18.51
C ILE A 280 1.05 6.88 18.55
N VAL A 281 -0.16 6.49 18.17
CA VAL A 281 -1.38 7.24 18.49
C VAL A 281 -2.04 6.55 19.66
N ALA A 282 -2.38 7.33 20.67
CA ALA A 282 -3.03 6.86 21.88
C ALA A 282 -4.26 7.70 22.18
N VAL A 283 -5.34 7.06 22.64
CA VAL A 283 -6.56 7.76 23.08
C VAL A 283 -6.87 7.36 24.51
N ALA A 284 -6.84 8.33 25.42
CA ALA A 284 -7.25 8.16 26.81
C ALA A 284 -8.68 8.70 27.01
N ALA A 285 -9.36 8.26 28.07
CA ALA A 285 -10.75 8.63 28.35
C ALA A 285 -10.94 10.15 28.44
N GLY A 286 -11.77 10.72 27.55
CA GLY A 286 -12.06 12.16 27.54
C GLY A 286 -10.89 13.07 27.16
N GLN A 287 -9.80 12.52 26.62
CA GLN A 287 -8.65 13.29 26.13
C GLN A 287 -8.60 13.26 24.59
N PRO A 288 -8.08 14.31 23.93
CA PRO A 288 -7.80 14.25 22.50
C PRO A 288 -6.74 13.16 22.20
N PRO A 289 -6.75 12.59 20.99
CA PRO A 289 -5.75 11.62 20.56
C PRO A 289 -4.34 12.22 20.63
N THR A 290 -3.47 11.59 21.41
CA THR A 290 -2.08 11.98 21.59
C THR A 290 -1.18 11.26 20.59
N LEU A 291 -0.26 12.00 19.95
CA LEU A 291 0.74 11.46 19.03
C LEU A 291 2.14 11.52 19.66
N LEU A 292 2.72 10.36 19.93
CA LEU A 292 4.10 10.23 20.43
C LEU A 292 5.00 9.55 19.40
N ALA A 293 6.29 9.87 19.41
CA ALA A 293 7.31 9.05 18.77
C ALA A 293 7.51 7.72 19.53
N LEU A 294 8.22 6.75 18.93
CA LEU A 294 8.46 5.44 19.56
C LEU A 294 9.32 5.49 20.83
N ASP A 295 9.93 6.63 21.15
CA ASP A 295 10.67 6.91 22.38
C ASP A 295 9.81 7.58 23.47
N GLY A 296 8.53 7.85 23.19
CA GLY A 296 7.59 8.50 24.11
C GLY A 296 7.59 10.03 24.05
N LEU A 297 8.39 10.67 23.18
CA LEU A 297 8.38 12.12 23.04
C LEU A 297 7.17 12.59 22.22
N PRO A 298 6.45 13.66 22.62
CA PRO A 298 5.36 14.23 21.84
C PRO A 298 5.82 14.72 20.46
N LEU A 299 5.06 14.36 19.42
CA LEU A 299 5.29 14.84 18.05
C LEU A 299 4.44 16.07 17.77
N THR A 300 5.03 17.26 17.90
CA THR A 300 4.37 18.56 17.69
C THR A 300 4.14 18.89 16.22
N GLU A 301 4.96 18.40 15.30
CA GLU A 301 4.79 18.55 13.85
C GLU A 301 4.81 17.16 13.19
N TRP A 302 3.91 16.91 12.23
CA TRP A 302 3.90 15.68 11.45
C TRP A 302 4.95 15.76 10.34
N PRO A 303 5.97 14.88 10.31
CA PRO A 303 7.09 14.97 9.37
C PRO A 303 6.69 14.54 7.95
N GLY A 304 5.92 15.41 7.29
CA GLY A 304 5.34 15.20 5.96
C GLY A 304 4.02 15.93 5.71
N ALA A 305 3.41 16.59 6.71
CA ALA A 305 2.23 17.42 6.47
C ALA A 305 2.63 18.72 5.74
N PRO A 306 1.89 19.15 4.70
CA PRO A 306 2.02 20.51 4.18
C PRO A 306 1.61 21.49 5.28
N ARG A 307 2.40 22.55 5.50
CA ARG A 307 2.15 23.52 6.57
C ARG A 307 0.88 24.31 6.24
N ALA A 308 -0.21 24.04 6.96
CA ALA A 308 -1.50 24.67 6.72
C ALA A 308 -1.56 26.07 7.36
N GLU A 309 -1.20 27.10 6.60
CA GLU A 309 -1.45 28.49 7.00
C GLU A 309 -2.93 28.84 6.75
N GLY A 310 -3.70 29.08 7.82
CA GLY A 310 -4.89 29.94 7.78
C GLY A 310 -6.26 29.30 7.48
N ALA A 311 -6.48 28.01 7.73
CA ALA A 311 -7.82 27.41 7.59
C ALA A 311 -8.63 27.49 8.91
N SER A 312 -9.56 28.46 9.01
CA SER A 312 -10.54 28.51 10.11
C SER A 312 -11.61 27.42 9.95
N SER A 313 -11.77 26.57 10.97
CA SER A 313 -12.85 25.56 10.99
C SER A 313 -14.22 26.23 11.03
N SER A 314 -15.15 25.74 10.19
CA SER A 314 -16.56 26.12 10.21
C SER A 314 -17.41 24.87 10.46
N VAL A 315 -17.99 24.79 11.66
CA VAL A 315 -18.88 23.69 12.04
C VAL A 315 -20.24 23.92 11.37
N VAL A 316 -20.56 23.10 10.38
CA VAL A 316 -21.91 23.08 9.78
C VAL A 316 -22.82 22.26 10.68
N ALA A 317 -23.61 22.93 11.52
CA ALA A 317 -24.65 22.28 12.30
C ALA A 317 -25.78 21.78 11.38
N VAL A 318 -25.95 20.46 11.30
CA VAL A 318 -27.12 19.84 10.66
C VAL A 318 -28.33 20.03 11.59
N PRO A 319 -29.48 20.55 11.12
CA PRO A 319 -30.63 20.79 11.97
C PRO A 319 -31.24 19.46 12.45
N ALA A 320 -31.36 19.30 13.77
CA ALA A 320 -31.99 18.14 14.37
C ALA A 320 -33.49 18.07 14.00
N ALA A 321 -33.96 16.89 13.59
CA ALA A 321 -35.37 16.64 13.37
C ALA A 321 -36.13 16.69 14.71
N SER A 322 -37.01 17.67 14.87
CA SER A 322 -37.77 17.87 16.10
C SER A 322 -38.92 16.85 16.22
N PRO A 323 -39.09 16.14 17.35
CA PRO A 323 -40.17 15.17 17.52
C PRO A 323 -41.49 15.89 17.82
N ALA A 324 -42.33 16.06 16.79
CA ALA A 324 -43.67 16.65 16.96
C ALA A 324 -44.63 15.66 17.66
N GLY A 325 -45.21 16.11 18.78
CA GLY A 325 -46.13 15.33 19.61
C GLY A 325 -47.51 15.10 19.00
N ALA A 326 -48.32 14.29 19.69
CA ALA A 326 -49.56 13.73 19.17
C ALA A 326 -50.80 14.66 19.26
N ALA A 327 -51.53 14.75 18.13
CA ALA A 327 -53.00 14.81 17.99
C ALA A 327 -53.77 16.02 18.62
N PRO A 328 -55.08 16.23 18.30
CA PRO A 328 -55.96 15.50 17.39
C PRO A 328 -56.74 16.37 16.36
N GLY A 329 -57.34 15.72 15.34
CA GLY A 329 -58.63 16.18 14.77
C GLY A 329 -58.75 16.27 13.25
N ALA A 330 -60.01 16.14 12.81
CA ALA A 330 -60.56 16.38 11.45
C ALA A 330 -60.23 15.34 10.35
N ALA A 331 -61.28 14.61 9.97
CA ALA A 331 -61.32 13.61 8.91
C ALA A 331 -61.12 14.16 7.48
N ALA A 332 -60.42 13.39 6.65
CA ALA A 332 -60.66 13.30 5.21
C ALA A 332 -60.21 11.90 4.71
N GLU A 333 -61.00 11.28 3.84
CA GLU A 333 -60.72 9.93 3.31
C GLU A 333 -59.53 9.93 2.33
N PRO A 334 -58.59 8.97 2.42
CA PRO A 334 -57.65 8.71 1.34
C PRO A 334 -58.28 7.77 0.28
N ARG A 335 -58.25 8.20 -0.98
CA ARG A 335 -58.63 7.34 -2.11
C ARG A 335 -57.72 6.14 -2.22
N ARG A 336 -58.31 4.94 -2.37
CA ARG A 336 -57.59 3.72 -2.78
C ARG A 336 -56.90 3.93 -4.13
N ALA A 337 -55.62 3.58 -4.19
CA ALA A 337 -54.97 3.04 -5.38
C ALA A 337 -54.14 1.84 -4.91
N GLU A 338 -54.47 0.65 -5.43
CA GLU A 338 -53.92 -0.61 -4.92
C GLU A 338 -52.56 -0.92 -5.56
N ALA A 339 -51.56 -1.20 -4.74
CA ALA A 339 -50.32 -1.83 -5.20
C ALA A 339 -50.51 -3.36 -5.19
N ARG A 340 -50.47 -3.99 -6.37
CA ARG A 340 -50.65 -5.45 -6.48
C ARG A 340 -49.99 -6.04 -7.73
N GLU A 341 -48.70 -6.36 -7.62
CA GLU A 341 -47.94 -7.30 -8.46
C GLU A 341 -46.67 -7.61 -7.63
N VAL A 342 -46.57 -8.72 -6.90
CA VAL A 342 -46.58 -10.15 -7.28
C VAL A 342 -45.40 -10.51 -8.19
N PHE A 343 -44.40 -11.15 -7.57
CA PHE A 343 -43.36 -11.93 -8.24
C PHE A 343 -43.99 -12.96 -9.20
N ASP A 344 -43.48 -13.04 -10.43
CA ASP A 344 -43.21 -14.34 -11.05
C ASP A 344 -41.88 -14.30 -11.78
N SER A 345 -41.02 -15.28 -11.52
CA SER A 345 -39.66 -15.37 -12.06
C SER A 345 -39.57 -16.58 -12.98
N LYS A 346 -39.42 -16.35 -14.29
CA LYS A 346 -39.07 -17.40 -15.24
C LYS A 346 -37.88 -17.03 -16.13
N LEU A 347 -36.73 -17.50 -15.67
CA LEU A 347 -35.76 -18.29 -16.44
C LEU A 347 -35.53 -17.90 -17.92
N GLY A 348 -34.35 -17.33 -18.14
CA GLY A 348 -33.33 -18.09 -18.85
C GLY A 348 -32.96 -17.57 -20.24
N HIS A 349 -31.71 -17.15 -20.39
CA HIS A 349 -30.98 -17.20 -21.66
C HIS A 349 -29.58 -17.75 -21.41
N ASN A 350 -29.25 -18.83 -22.11
CA ASN A 350 -27.92 -19.43 -22.09
C ASN A 350 -26.94 -18.53 -22.86
N VAL A 351 -25.76 -18.30 -22.29
CA VAL A 351 -24.57 -17.88 -23.06
C VAL A 351 -23.56 -19.01 -22.93
N ALA A 352 -23.04 -19.47 -24.07
CA ALA A 352 -22.21 -20.66 -24.14
C ALA A 352 -20.74 -20.38 -23.80
N ASP A 353 -20.16 -21.19 -22.92
CA ASP A 353 -18.71 -21.24 -22.68
C ASP A 353 -17.99 -22.03 -23.80
N PRO A 354 -16.91 -21.47 -24.39
CA PRO A 354 -16.05 -22.24 -25.29
C PRO A 354 -14.99 -23.03 -24.51
N HIS A 355 -15.07 -24.37 -24.60
CA HIS A 355 -14.00 -25.28 -24.18
C HIS A 355 -12.68 -25.04 -24.95
N PRO A 356 -11.53 -24.94 -24.27
CA PRO A 356 -10.24 -25.30 -24.84
C PRO A 356 -9.89 -26.76 -24.55
N ALA A 357 -9.34 -27.46 -25.55
CA ALA A 357 -9.04 -28.89 -25.48
C ALA A 357 -7.80 -29.22 -24.62
N SER A 358 -7.87 -30.31 -23.87
CA SER A 358 -6.73 -30.86 -23.13
C SER A 358 -5.88 -31.76 -24.03
N ALA A 359 -4.71 -31.27 -24.47
CA ALA A 359 -3.67 -32.08 -25.09
C ALA A 359 -2.65 -32.52 -24.04
N GLN A 360 -2.75 -33.78 -23.60
CA GLN A 360 -1.94 -34.33 -22.52
C GLN A 360 -0.72 -35.05 -23.13
N GLN A 361 0.43 -34.37 -23.21
CA GLN A 361 1.72 -34.98 -23.55
C GLN A 361 2.68 -34.89 -22.37
N GLN A 362 3.06 -36.07 -21.89
CA GLN A 362 3.96 -36.31 -20.77
C GLN A 362 5.30 -36.81 -21.34
N PRO A 363 6.40 -36.06 -21.19
CA PRO A 363 7.75 -36.56 -21.48
C PRO A 363 8.44 -37.12 -20.23
N ASP A 364 9.40 -38.00 -20.47
CA ASP A 364 10.00 -38.88 -19.45
C ASP A 364 10.99 -38.22 -18.48
N ASN A 365 11.22 -38.94 -17.38
CA ASN A 365 12.05 -38.56 -16.26
C ASN A 365 13.41 -39.29 -16.29
N PRO A 366 14.57 -38.61 -16.34
CA PRO A 366 15.86 -39.23 -16.08
C PRO A 366 16.51 -38.80 -14.75
N ARG A 367 16.74 -39.82 -13.93
CA ARG A 367 17.64 -39.97 -12.76
C ARG A 367 18.71 -38.89 -12.47
N SER A 368 18.64 -38.36 -11.24
CA SER A 368 19.65 -38.46 -10.16
C SER A 368 21.16 -38.41 -10.48
N ILE A 369 21.83 -37.36 -9.99
CA ILE A 369 23.16 -37.33 -9.32
C ILE A 369 23.05 -36.20 -8.26
N ALA A 370 22.89 -36.44 -6.96
CA ALA A 370 23.92 -36.76 -5.95
C ALA A 370 24.99 -35.66 -5.74
N GLY A 371 24.90 -34.89 -4.65
CA GLY A 371 25.90 -33.90 -4.24
C GLY A 371 25.65 -33.37 -2.81
N ALA A 372 26.70 -33.35 -1.99
CA ALA A 372 26.69 -32.90 -0.59
C ALA A 372 26.54 -31.36 -0.46
N ALA A 373 26.38 -30.72 0.70
CA ALA A 373 26.75 -31.13 2.06
C ALA A 373 25.90 -30.47 3.18
N THR A 374 26.21 -30.86 4.42
CA THR A 374 25.44 -30.62 5.65
C THR A 374 25.74 -29.28 6.34
N VAL A 375 24.66 -28.72 6.90
CA VAL A 375 24.57 -27.83 8.08
C VAL A 375 25.79 -27.78 9.01
N LEU A 376 26.14 -26.58 9.51
CA LEU A 376 26.47 -26.43 10.94
C LEU A 376 26.15 -25.04 11.49
N ARG A 377 25.80 -25.02 12.78
CA ARG A 377 25.35 -23.88 13.59
C ARG A 377 25.68 -24.18 15.05
N ALA A 378 26.63 -23.47 15.63
CA ALA A 378 26.90 -23.34 17.06
C ALA A 378 27.72 -22.03 17.23
N ALA A 379 27.52 -21.11 18.18
CA ALA A 379 27.00 -21.11 19.55
C ALA A 379 28.02 -21.48 20.65
N ARG A 380 28.11 -20.60 21.66
CA ARG A 380 28.90 -20.64 22.92
C ARG A 380 30.42 -20.40 22.79
N ALA A 381 31.12 -19.93 23.83
CA ALA A 381 30.77 -19.14 25.03
C ALA A 381 32.07 -18.72 25.75
N ASP A 382 31.95 -17.83 26.74
CA ASP A 382 32.83 -17.64 27.91
C ASP A 382 34.36 -17.56 27.73
N THR A 383 34.91 -16.38 27.96
CA THR A 383 36.08 -16.20 28.83
C THR A 383 35.80 -15.09 29.83
N ARG A 384 36.15 -15.36 31.10
CA ARG A 384 36.03 -14.47 32.25
C ARG A 384 37.40 -13.91 32.60
N ASP A 385 37.43 -13.03 33.61
CA ASP A 385 38.61 -12.44 34.26
C ASP A 385 39.32 -11.35 33.43
N GLY A 386 39.69 -10.19 33.98
CA GLY A 386 39.45 -9.65 35.32
C GLY A 386 40.53 -8.62 35.70
N ALA A 387 40.14 -7.40 36.09
CA ALA A 387 41.00 -6.44 36.78
C ALA A 387 40.16 -5.31 37.40
N THR A 388 40.35 -5.08 38.70
CA THR A 388 39.96 -3.88 39.43
C THR A 388 40.98 -2.76 39.20
N ASP A 389 40.57 -1.50 39.33
CA ASP A 389 41.36 -0.48 40.05
C ASP A 389 40.48 0.70 40.48
N GLU A 390 40.84 1.31 41.61
CA GLU A 390 40.09 2.32 42.35
C GLU A 390 40.62 3.76 42.13
N GLU A 391 39.78 4.74 42.48
CA GLU A 391 40.07 6.13 42.92
C GLU A 391 40.92 7.11 42.06
N ASP A 392 40.34 8.29 41.78
CA ASP A 392 40.71 9.55 42.47
C ASP A 392 39.69 10.69 42.15
N PRO A 393 38.95 11.25 43.13
CA PRO A 393 37.87 12.22 42.89
C PRO A 393 38.18 13.70 43.24
N HIS A 394 39.37 14.25 42.95
CA HIS A 394 39.63 15.70 43.22
C HIS A 394 40.35 16.52 42.13
N ARG A 395 39.61 17.32 41.35
CA ARG A 395 40.16 18.53 40.70
C ARG A 395 39.12 19.63 40.36
N PRO A 396 39.22 20.83 40.97
CA PRO A 396 38.39 21.98 40.60
C PRO A 396 39.15 23.07 39.82
N LYS A 397 38.51 23.69 38.80
CA LYS A 397 38.28 25.16 38.67
C LYS A 397 37.96 25.66 37.25
N ALA A 398 37.04 26.63 37.25
CA ALA A 398 36.94 27.82 36.39
C ALA A 398 36.54 27.69 34.89
N ALA A 399 35.45 28.40 34.55
CA ALA A 399 35.15 28.90 33.21
C ALA A 399 36.06 30.12 32.87
N PRO A 400 36.13 30.55 31.60
CA PRO A 400 35.19 31.61 31.19
C PRO A 400 34.70 31.56 29.72
N ASN A 401 33.52 32.18 29.51
CA ASN A 401 33.00 32.93 28.35
C ASN A 401 33.28 32.50 26.89
N GLU A 402 32.18 32.35 26.14
CA GLU A 402 32.02 32.52 24.68
C GLU A 402 32.32 33.97 24.19
N PRO A 403 32.25 34.32 22.87
CA PRO A 403 31.90 33.52 21.68
C PRO A 403 32.84 33.65 20.45
N ALA A 404 32.80 32.66 19.54
CA ALA A 404 33.09 32.82 18.10
C ALA A 404 32.70 31.59 17.26
N THR A 405 31.52 31.59 16.63
CA THR A 405 31.03 30.49 15.77
C THR A 405 31.43 30.65 14.30
N ALA A 406 32.67 30.29 13.97
CA ALA A 406 33.12 30.07 12.58
C ALA A 406 34.25 29.03 12.52
N GLY A 407 33.93 27.75 12.26
CA GLY A 407 34.96 26.70 12.16
C GLY A 407 34.53 25.23 12.15
N ALA A 408 33.24 24.92 12.29
CA ALA A 408 32.77 23.53 12.49
C ALA A 408 33.06 22.54 11.33
N THR A 409 33.26 23.03 10.11
CA THR A 409 33.40 22.17 8.92
C THR A 409 34.80 21.55 8.76
N GLY A 410 35.85 22.21 9.24
CA GLY A 410 37.24 21.73 9.09
C GLY A 410 37.54 20.51 9.97
N ALA A 411 37.25 20.62 11.27
CA ALA A 411 37.55 19.58 12.26
C ALA A 411 36.84 18.24 12.00
N LEU A 412 35.75 18.23 11.24
CA LEU A 412 35.05 17.01 10.83
C LEU A 412 35.81 16.24 9.73
N LEU A 413 36.43 16.96 8.80
CA LEU A 413 37.18 16.37 7.68
C LEU A 413 38.50 15.75 8.15
N ASP A 414 39.22 16.43 9.05
CA ASP A 414 40.46 15.90 9.64
C ASP A 414 40.21 14.63 10.48
N ARG A 415 39.10 14.60 11.23
CA ARG A 415 38.67 13.39 11.95
C ARG A 415 38.37 12.22 11.00
N LEU A 416 37.68 12.48 9.88
CA LEU A 416 37.40 11.45 8.85
C LEU A 416 38.67 10.95 8.14
N ALA A 417 39.66 11.80 7.89
CA ALA A 417 40.96 11.39 7.38
C ALA A 417 41.71 10.47 8.37
N SER A 418 41.72 10.82 9.65
CA SER A 418 42.37 10.04 10.72
C SER A 418 41.76 8.65 10.96
N TRP A 419 40.51 8.44 10.54
CA TRP A 419 39.81 7.16 10.69
C TRP A 419 40.09 6.21 9.51
N ARG A 420 40.25 6.75 8.29
CA ARG A 420 40.61 5.98 7.10
C ARG A 420 42.04 5.43 7.13
N ALA A 421 42.98 6.14 7.77
CA ALA A 421 44.35 5.65 7.93
C ALA A 421 44.41 4.37 8.79
N ARG A 422 43.61 4.29 9.86
CA ARG A 422 43.63 3.16 10.81
C ARG A 422 42.97 1.88 10.28
N THR A 423 41.99 2.01 9.39
CA THR A 423 41.28 0.86 8.80
C THR A 423 42.04 0.19 7.65
N ALA A 424 43.16 0.77 7.19
CA ALA A 424 44.01 0.20 6.15
C ALA A 424 45.06 -0.78 6.71
N ASP A 425 45.64 -0.51 7.89
CA ASP A 425 46.66 -1.36 8.50
C ASP A 425 46.11 -2.70 9.02
N GLU A 426 44.87 -2.72 9.55
CA GLU A 426 44.26 -3.94 10.09
C GLU A 426 43.96 -5.00 9.00
N GLN A 427 43.86 -4.63 7.72
CA GLN A 427 43.56 -5.59 6.65
C GLN A 427 44.78 -6.34 6.08
N LEU A 428 46.01 -5.98 6.48
CA LEU A 428 47.22 -6.55 5.89
C LEU A 428 47.77 -7.79 6.64
N VAL A 429 47.24 -8.10 7.84
CA VAL A 429 47.82 -9.12 8.74
C VAL A 429 47.23 -10.52 8.52
N ASP A 430 46.02 -10.64 7.98
CA ASP A 430 45.22 -11.88 7.96
C ASP A 430 45.47 -12.86 6.77
N GLN A 431 46.56 -12.70 6.00
CA GLN A 431 46.78 -13.46 4.74
C GLN A 431 48.06 -14.32 4.68
N GLN A 432 48.50 -14.95 5.77
CA GLN A 432 49.43 -16.10 5.69
C GLN A 432 49.15 -17.16 6.75
N LEU A 433 48.86 -18.41 6.33
CA LEU A 433 49.50 -19.66 6.80
C LEU A 433 48.89 -20.90 6.11
N GLU A 434 49.75 -21.87 5.78
CA GLU A 434 49.47 -23.08 4.99
C GLU A 434 48.97 -24.28 5.86
N PRO A 435 48.27 -25.27 5.28
CA PRO A 435 47.68 -26.39 6.02
C PRO A 435 48.60 -27.62 6.17
N GLY A 436 48.75 -28.11 7.40
CA GLY A 436 49.40 -29.40 7.71
C GLY A 436 48.38 -30.52 7.98
N SER A 437 48.60 -31.70 7.39
CA SER A 437 47.77 -32.91 7.55
C SER A 437 48.08 -33.71 8.81
N VAL A 438 47.10 -34.46 9.37
CA VAL A 438 47.23 -35.90 9.73
C VAL A 438 45.93 -36.53 10.31
N THR A 439 45.56 -37.67 9.71
CA THR A 439 44.85 -38.89 10.21
C THR A 439 43.76 -38.82 11.30
N THR A 440 42.60 -39.46 11.02
CA THR A 440 41.49 -39.70 11.96
C THR A 440 41.20 -41.20 12.14
N ALA A 441 40.79 -41.63 13.33
CA ALA A 441 40.28 -42.97 13.61
C ALA A 441 38.80 -42.91 14.07
N ALA A 442 38.01 -43.96 13.78
CA ALA A 442 36.55 -43.95 13.90
C ALA A 442 36.00 -44.68 15.14
N PRO A 443 34.83 -44.27 15.70
CA PRO A 443 34.11 -44.99 16.75
C PRO A 443 32.91 -45.81 16.22
N ALA A 444 32.46 -46.78 17.03
CA ALA A 444 31.41 -47.76 16.72
C ALA A 444 29.99 -47.34 17.20
N PRO A 445 28.91 -47.98 16.68
CA PRO A 445 27.52 -47.64 17.04
C PRO A 445 26.96 -48.44 18.23
N VAL A 446 25.93 -47.90 18.88
CA VAL A 446 25.13 -48.57 19.93
C VAL A 446 23.65 -48.61 19.53
N ALA A 447 22.94 -49.67 19.94
CA ALA A 447 21.64 -50.07 19.40
C ALA A 447 20.44 -49.91 20.36
N VAL A 448 19.27 -49.61 19.76
CA VAL A 448 17.91 -50.14 19.99
C VAL A 448 17.42 -50.43 21.43
N SER A 449 16.21 -49.93 21.74
CA SER A 449 15.20 -50.73 22.49
C SER A 449 13.75 -50.34 22.12
N GLN A 450 12.81 -51.28 22.26
CA GLN A 450 11.37 -51.14 21.93
C GLN A 450 10.46 -51.61 23.09
N GLY A 451 9.22 -51.12 23.11
CA GLY A 451 8.11 -51.60 23.96
C GLY A 451 7.26 -50.43 24.52
N ALA A 452 5.95 -50.53 24.79
CA ALA A 452 4.96 -51.58 24.53
C ALA A 452 3.52 -50.97 24.59
N SER A 453 2.49 -51.68 24.12
CA SER A 453 1.06 -51.29 24.26
C SER A 453 0.47 -51.73 25.62
N PRO A 454 -0.64 -51.13 26.12
CA PRO A 454 -2.02 -51.49 25.72
C PRO A 454 -2.92 -50.23 25.58
N ARG A 455 -4.28 -50.19 25.61
CA ARG A 455 -5.40 -51.16 25.80
C ARG A 455 -6.68 -50.62 25.11
N GLN A 456 -7.74 -51.43 25.01
CA GLN A 456 -9.12 -51.01 24.62
C GLN A 456 -10.06 -50.93 25.83
N LEU A 457 -11.13 -50.11 25.73
CA LEU A 457 -12.41 -50.26 26.44
C LEU A 457 -13.54 -49.48 25.73
N ALA A 458 -14.74 -50.07 25.70
CA ALA A 458 -16.03 -49.48 25.34
C ALA A 458 -17.06 -49.92 26.44
N PRO A 459 -18.24 -49.30 26.61
CA PRO A 459 -19.37 -49.32 25.66
C PRO A 459 -19.90 -47.87 25.40
N ALA A 460 -21.12 -47.53 24.96
CA ALA A 460 -22.39 -48.25 24.73
C ALA A 460 -23.20 -47.65 23.56
N ALA A 461 -24.53 -47.85 23.52
CA ALA A 461 -25.43 -47.40 22.43
C ALA A 461 -26.81 -46.93 22.94
N THR A 462 -27.50 -46.09 22.16
CA THR A 462 -28.97 -46.02 22.13
C THR A 462 -29.47 -45.73 20.71
N THR A 463 -30.56 -46.39 20.32
CA THR A 463 -31.24 -46.34 19.01
C THR A 463 -32.37 -45.31 18.94
N GLY A 464 -32.70 -44.85 17.73
CA GLY A 464 -33.97 -44.17 17.42
C GLY A 464 -34.17 -44.03 15.92
N ALA A 465 -35.26 -44.59 15.38
CA ALA A 465 -35.54 -44.62 13.94
C ALA A 465 -37.04 -44.41 13.66
N THR A 466 -37.38 -43.69 12.58
CA THR A 466 -38.72 -43.74 11.99
C THR A 466 -38.68 -43.57 10.46
N THR A 467 -39.40 -44.46 9.78
CA THR A 467 -39.81 -44.51 8.36
C THR A 467 -40.80 -43.39 7.98
N GLY A 468 -41.19 -43.11 6.72
CA GLY A 468 -40.94 -43.76 5.41
C GLY A 468 -41.87 -43.19 4.31
N ALA A 469 -42.23 -44.00 3.29
CA ALA A 469 -42.99 -43.70 2.04
C ALA A 469 -42.17 -42.99 0.93
N THR A 470 -41.90 -43.51 -0.29
CA THR A 470 -42.46 -44.55 -1.20
C THR A 470 -43.56 -44.07 -2.16
N THR A 471 -43.58 -44.64 -3.39
CA THR A 471 -44.43 -44.37 -4.58
C THR A 471 -43.99 -43.17 -5.45
N GLU A 472 -44.06 -43.19 -6.79
CA GLU A 472 -44.34 -44.28 -7.76
C GLU A 472 -43.71 -43.98 -9.15
N ALA A 473 -43.65 -44.98 -10.03
CA ALA A 473 -43.13 -44.84 -11.40
C ALA A 473 -44.27 -44.66 -12.42
N THR A 474 -44.03 -43.92 -13.51
CA THR A 474 -44.90 -43.95 -14.71
C THR A 474 -44.11 -43.70 -15.99
N THR A 475 -44.27 -44.59 -16.96
CA THR A 475 -43.71 -44.53 -18.32
C THR A 475 -44.71 -43.95 -19.33
N ALA A 476 -44.26 -43.04 -20.20
CA ALA A 476 -44.85 -42.73 -21.50
C ALA A 476 -43.74 -42.11 -22.39
N ALA A 477 -43.30 -42.76 -23.47
CA ALA A 477 -43.92 -42.85 -24.81
C ALA A 477 -43.59 -41.64 -25.72
N THR A 478 -42.96 -41.94 -26.86
CA THR A 478 -42.45 -41.02 -27.90
C THR A 478 -43.58 -40.39 -28.73
N PRO A 479 -43.35 -39.21 -29.35
CA PRO A 479 -43.40 -39.21 -30.81
C PRO A 479 -42.29 -38.40 -31.49
N THR A 480 -41.84 -38.93 -32.64
CA THR A 480 -40.90 -38.30 -33.57
C THR A 480 -41.60 -37.23 -34.42
N ALA A 481 -40.95 -36.09 -34.64
CA ALA A 481 -41.36 -35.10 -35.65
C ALA A 481 -40.14 -34.60 -36.44
N ALA A 482 -40.27 -34.50 -37.76
CA ALA A 482 -39.20 -34.15 -38.69
C ALA A 482 -39.09 -32.62 -38.90
N PRO A 483 -37.91 -32.08 -39.24
CA PRO A 483 -37.75 -30.67 -39.60
C PRO A 483 -38.22 -30.40 -41.05
N PRO A 484 -38.97 -29.31 -41.32
CA PRO A 484 -39.32 -28.90 -42.68
C PRO A 484 -38.16 -28.18 -43.40
N ALA A 485 -38.28 -28.10 -44.72
CA ALA A 485 -37.22 -27.70 -45.65
C ALA A 485 -36.89 -26.20 -45.65
N ALA A 486 -35.70 -25.88 -46.19
CA ALA A 486 -35.24 -24.52 -46.42
C ALA A 486 -36.05 -23.79 -47.50
N THR A 487 -36.27 -22.49 -47.30
CA THR A 487 -36.74 -21.56 -48.34
C THR A 487 -35.74 -20.41 -48.47
N THR A 488 -34.98 -20.42 -49.57
CA THR A 488 -34.14 -19.30 -50.00
C THR A 488 -35.01 -18.16 -50.52
N ALA A 489 -34.87 -16.97 -49.95
CA ALA A 489 -35.41 -15.72 -50.51
C ALA A 489 -34.25 -14.78 -50.88
N THR A 490 -33.98 -14.64 -52.16
CA THR A 490 -33.01 -13.70 -52.72
C THR A 490 -33.66 -12.33 -52.86
N THR A 491 -33.19 -11.32 -52.11
CA THR A 491 -33.62 -9.93 -52.30
C THR A 491 -32.43 -9.08 -52.74
N THR A 492 -32.37 -8.79 -54.04
CA THR A 492 -31.34 -7.97 -54.67
C THR A 492 -31.62 -6.49 -54.39
N GLY A 493 -30.99 -5.91 -53.37
CA GLY A 493 -31.11 -4.50 -53.01
C GLY A 493 -29.93 -3.67 -53.51
N THR A 494 -30.08 -3.00 -54.65
CA THR A 494 -29.05 -2.13 -55.22
C THR A 494 -28.96 -0.81 -54.45
N THR A 495 -27.97 -0.68 -53.56
CA THR A 495 -27.69 0.59 -52.86
C THR A 495 -26.53 1.32 -53.52
N THR A 496 -26.80 2.55 -53.98
CA THR A 496 -25.84 3.46 -54.62
C THR A 496 -24.62 3.73 -53.73
N ALA A 497 -23.41 3.48 -54.25
CA ALA A 497 -22.18 3.65 -53.49
C ALA A 497 -21.82 5.13 -53.28
N ALA A 498 -21.64 5.52 -52.01
CA ALA A 498 -20.91 6.72 -51.64
C ALA A 498 -19.38 6.46 -51.75
N PRO A 499 -18.56 7.49 -52.04
CA PRO A 499 -17.10 7.31 -52.14
C PRO A 499 -16.51 6.88 -50.79
N PRO A 500 -15.51 5.98 -50.78
CA PRO A 500 -14.94 5.47 -49.54
C PRO A 500 -14.16 6.56 -48.80
N THR A 501 -14.67 6.98 -47.65
CA THR A 501 -13.89 7.75 -46.67
C THR A 501 -12.75 6.86 -46.18
N LEU A 502 -11.51 7.23 -46.56
CA LEU A 502 -10.28 6.62 -46.04
C LEU A 502 -10.26 6.75 -44.50
N ALA A 503 -10.47 5.62 -43.82
CA ALA A 503 -10.17 5.53 -42.40
C ALA A 503 -8.66 5.84 -42.20
N PRO A 504 -8.28 6.64 -41.19
CA PRO A 504 -6.88 6.97 -40.97
C PRO A 504 -6.08 5.69 -40.69
N ALA A 505 -5.08 5.41 -41.52
CA ALA A 505 -4.25 4.24 -41.40
C ALA A 505 -3.53 4.26 -40.04
N ARG A 506 -3.79 3.23 -39.21
CA ARG A 506 -3.03 3.00 -37.97
C ARG A 506 -1.56 2.81 -38.37
N PRO A 507 -0.62 3.65 -37.90
CA PRO A 507 0.70 3.73 -38.51
C PRO A 507 1.53 2.46 -38.25
N ALA A 508 2.41 2.11 -39.19
CA ALA A 508 3.36 1.00 -39.10
C ALA A 508 4.42 1.13 -37.98
N ALA A 509 4.29 2.14 -37.11
CA ALA A 509 5.21 2.48 -36.03
C ALA A 509 5.39 1.36 -34.99
N LEU A 510 4.40 0.49 -34.79
CA LEU A 510 4.49 -0.61 -33.81
C LEU A 510 5.60 -1.63 -34.11
N GLY A 511 5.93 -1.86 -35.39
CA GLY A 511 7.06 -2.72 -35.77
C GLY A 511 8.40 -2.10 -35.40
N GLN A 512 8.66 -0.89 -35.91
CA GLN A 512 9.89 -0.14 -35.63
C GLN A 512 10.11 0.11 -34.13
N LEU A 513 9.03 0.22 -33.34
CA LEU A 513 9.10 0.35 -31.88
C LEU A 513 9.64 -0.91 -31.16
N ALA A 514 9.52 -2.10 -31.74
CA ALA A 514 10.12 -3.32 -31.18
C ALA A 514 11.63 -3.38 -31.43
N ASP A 515 12.06 -3.00 -32.64
CA ASP A 515 13.42 -3.20 -33.13
C ASP A 515 14.47 -2.44 -32.30
N TRP A 516 14.27 -1.14 -32.04
CA TRP A 516 15.24 -0.33 -31.29
C TRP A 516 15.34 -0.73 -29.81
N ARG A 517 14.25 -1.24 -29.21
CA ARG A 517 14.25 -1.71 -27.81
C ARG A 517 15.04 -3.02 -27.67
N THR A 518 14.94 -3.91 -28.65
CA THR A 518 15.73 -5.15 -28.72
C THR A 518 17.21 -4.82 -28.86
N ALA A 519 17.59 -3.97 -29.84
CA ALA A 519 18.97 -3.51 -30.00
C ALA A 519 19.53 -2.82 -28.73
N LEU A 520 18.69 -2.05 -28.02
CA LEU A 520 19.08 -1.40 -26.76
C LEU A 520 19.31 -2.40 -25.62
N LEU A 521 18.51 -3.47 -25.54
CA LEU A 521 18.70 -4.56 -24.57
C LEU A 521 20.00 -5.33 -24.83
N GLU A 522 20.28 -5.66 -26.09
CA GLU A 522 21.53 -6.30 -26.54
C GLU A 522 22.73 -5.43 -26.17
N TRP A 523 22.71 -4.15 -26.55
CA TRP A 523 23.76 -3.18 -26.21
C TRP A 523 24.00 -3.08 -24.70
N ALA A 524 22.94 -2.98 -23.88
CA ALA A 524 23.09 -2.87 -22.43
C ALA A 524 23.69 -4.14 -21.80
N SER A 525 23.41 -5.31 -22.39
CA SER A 525 23.89 -6.62 -21.94
C SER A 525 25.38 -6.88 -22.23
N ALA A 526 25.99 -6.18 -23.20
CA ALA A 526 27.39 -6.36 -23.60
C ALA A 526 28.41 -6.09 -22.48
N GLY A 527 28.00 -5.43 -21.40
CA GLY A 527 28.83 -5.09 -20.24
C GLY A 527 29.64 -3.81 -20.45
N ALA A 528 29.83 -3.02 -19.38
CA ALA A 528 30.32 -1.64 -19.47
C ALA A 528 31.64 -1.46 -20.25
N ALA A 529 32.59 -2.40 -20.13
CA ALA A 529 33.88 -2.37 -20.83
C ALA A 529 33.81 -2.73 -22.33
N ARG A 530 32.67 -3.21 -22.84
CA ARG A 530 32.47 -3.59 -24.26
C ARG A 530 31.30 -2.85 -24.93
N ARG A 531 30.67 -1.89 -24.23
CA ARG A 531 29.62 -1.04 -24.82
C ARG A 531 30.25 -0.10 -25.84
N GLY A 532 29.93 -0.30 -27.11
CA GLY A 532 30.09 0.74 -28.14
C GLY A 532 29.11 1.90 -27.94
N PRO A 533 28.98 2.83 -28.90
CA PRO A 533 27.93 3.83 -28.85
C PRO A 533 26.53 3.15 -28.77
N PRO A 534 25.58 3.73 -28.03
CA PRO A 534 24.22 3.20 -27.95
C PRO A 534 23.53 3.24 -29.32
N PRO A 535 22.60 2.30 -29.59
CA PRO A 535 21.85 2.31 -30.84
C PRO A 535 21.01 3.60 -30.99
N PRO A 536 20.78 4.07 -32.22
CA PRO A 536 19.93 5.23 -32.45
C PRO A 536 18.47 4.89 -32.12
N ALA A 537 17.84 5.70 -31.26
CA ALA A 537 16.45 5.54 -30.84
C ALA A 537 15.72 6.89 -30.95
N ALA A 538 14.87 7.05 -31.97
CA ALA A 538 14.20 8.32 -32.25
C ALA A 538 13.38 8.86 -31.05
N ALA A 539 12.73 7.97 -30.29
CA ALA A 539 12.01 8.34 -29.08
C ALA A 539 12.92 8.92 -27.98
N MET A 540 14.20 8.48 -27.90
CA MET A 540 15.18 9.03 -26.96
C MET A 540 15.64 10.43 -27.40
N VAL A 541 15.86 10.62 -28.71
CA VAL A 541 16.20 11.94 -29.27
C VAL A 541 15.09 12.95 -28.96
N GLN A 542 13.82 12.57 -29.14
CA GLN A 542 12.67 13.41 -28.76
C GLN A 542 12.65 13.76 -27.25
N VAL A 543 13.01 12.83 -26.36
CA VAL A 543 13.12 13.14 -24.92
C VAL A 543 14.24 14.16 -24.65
N LEU A 544 15.40 14.00 -25.29
CA LEU A 544 16.54 14.90 -25.13
C LEU A 544 16.20 16.31 -25.63
N GLU A 545 15.63 16.43 -26.82
CA GLU A 545 15.22 17.69 -27.43
C GLU A 545 14.17 18.42 -26.58
N ARG A 546 13.12 17.72 -26.14
CA ARG A 546 12.01 18.30 -25.34
C ARG A 546 12.42 18.68 -23.91
N LEU A 547 13.42 18.00 -23.36
CA LEU A 547 13.96 18.31 -22.03
C LEU A 547 15.18 19.25 -22.07
N GLU A 548 15.66 19.60 -23.27
CA GLU A 548 16.84 20.44 -23.51
C GLU A 548 18.10 19.86 -22.86
N LEU A 549 18.21 18.53 -22.92
CA LEU A 549 19.30 17.78 -22.35
C LEU A 549 20.52 17.75 -23.29
N PRO A 550 21.76 17.89 -22.77
CA PRO A 550 22.97 17.71 -23.58
C PRO A 550 22.99 16.33 -24.24
N SER A 551 23.47 16.27 -25.49
CA SER A 551 23.57 15.03 -26.26
C SER A 551 24.41 13.95 -25.57
N GLU A 552 25.39 14.33 -24.75
CA GLU A 552 26.19 13.42 -23.92
C GLU A 552 25.34 12.59 -22.93
N THR A 553 24.20 13.11 -22.48
CA THR A 553 23.30 12.39 -21.58
C THR A 553 22.51 11.27 -22.28
N ALA A 554 22.54 11.20 -23.62
CA ALA A 554 21.82 10.19 -24.40
C ALA A 554 22.17 8.76 -23.97
N ALA A 555 23.47 8.46 -23.80
CA ALA A 555 23.94 7.14 -23.40
C ALA A 555 23.48 6.77 -21.98
N VAL A 556 23.40 7.75 -21.07
CA VAL A 556 22.89 7.56 -19.71
C VAL A 556 21.39 7.32 -19.69
N LEU A 557 20.62 8.13 -20.43
CA LEU A 557 19.16 7.96 -20.58
C LEU A 557 18.82 6.58 -21.15
N GLN A 558 19.54 6.16 -22.20
CA GLN A 558 19.38 4.85 -22.82
C GLN A 558 19.74 3.71 -21.86
N LEU A 559 20.84 3.80 -21.12
CA LEU A 559 21.20 2.80 -20.10
C LEU A 559 20.16 2.68 -18.98
N LEU A 560 19.63 3.81 -18.50
CA LEU A 560 18.58 3.83 -17.48
C LEU A 560 17.26 3.20 -17.96
N TYR A 561 16.90 3.37 -19.24
CA TYR A 561 15.73 2.71 -19.83
C TYR A 561 15.99 1.22 -20.14
N ALA A 562 17.17 0.86 -20.64
CA ALA A 562 17.54 -0.53 -20.86
C ALA A 562 17.51 -1.34 -19.55
N ALA A 563 18.02 -0.77 -18.46
CA ALA A 563 17.90 -1.35 -17.13
C ALA A 563 16.42 -1.56 -16.73
N HIS A 564 15.54 -0.58 -17.00
CA HIS A 564 14.11 -0.75 -16.75
C HIS A 564 13.50 -1.91 -17.55
N LEU A 565 13.81 -2.04 -18.84
CA LEU A 565 13.36 -3.15 -19.69
C LEU A 565 13.86 -4.51 -19.17
N GLN A 566 15.07 -4.57 -18.61
CA GLN A 566 15.63 -5.75 -17.93
C GLN A 566 15.01 -6.02 -16.54
N GLY A 567 13.99 -5.27 -16.11
CA GLY A 567 13.40 -5.36 -14.77
C GLY A 567 14.27 -4.76 -13.65
N ARG A 568 15.46 -4.23 -13.97
CA ARG A 568 16.34 -3.55 -13.01
C ARG A 568 15.78 -2.15 -12.71
N SER A 569 15.31 -1.94 -11.48
CA SER A 569 14.70 -0.65 -11.11
C SER A 569 15.69 0.52 -11.00
N ARG A 570 17.00 0.27 -10.87
CA ARG A 570 18.07 1.28 -10.66
C ARG A 570 19.43 0.84 -11.20
N VAL A 571 20.26 1.80 -11.61
CA VAL A 571 21.63 1.61 -12.13
C VAL A 571 22.66 2.21 -11.14
N PRO A 572 23.78 1.53 -10.84
CA PRO A 572 24.80 2.04 -9.93
C PRO A 572 25.63 3.18 -10.55
N PRO A 573 26.13 4.14 -9.74
CA PRO A 573 26.93 5.27 -10.20
C PRO A 573 28.13 4.88 -11.07
N SER A 574 28.81 3.77 -10.77
CA SER A 574 29.92 3.28 -11.58
C SER A 574 29.54 2.90 -13.01
N GLU A 575 28.34 2.35 -13.23
CA GLU A 575 27.82 2.08 -14.58
C GLU A 575 27.44 3.38 -15.30
N ILE A 576 26.94 4.40 -14.58
CA ILE A 576 26.61 5.71 -15.17
C ILE A 576 27.89 6.47 -15.55
N ALA A 577 28.88 6.52 -14.65
CA ALA A 577 30.13 7.23 -14.84
C ALA A 577 31.02 6.60 -15.95
N ALA A 578 30.76 5.35 -16.31
CA ALA A 578 31.39 4.68 -17.45
C ALA A 578 30.80 5.08 -18.81
N MET A 579 29.63 5.75 -18.84
CA MET A 579 28.95 6.15 -20.08
C MET A 579 29.25 7.60 -20.53
N MET A 580 30.05 8.36 -19.78
CA MET A 580 30.22 9.81 -19.96
C MET A 580 31.69 10.24 -20.00
N SER A 581 31.90 11.45 -20.54
CA SER A 581 33.17 12.17 -20.56
C SER A 581 33.71 12.45 -19.14
N ALA A 582 35.02 12.68 -19.03
CA ALA A 582 35.71 12.65 -17.74
C ALA A 582 35.28 13.75 -16.74
N GLU A 583 34.81 14.90 -17.24
CA GLU A 583 34.53 16.10 -16.44
C GLU A 583 33.17 16.00 -15.72
N ASP A 584 32.10 15.60 -16.41
CA ASP A 584 30.73 15.55 -15.84
C ASP A 584 30.26 14.16 -15.36
N ARG A 585 30.97 13.07 -15.72
CA ARG A 585 30.55 11.68 -15.42
C ARG A 585 30.11 11.42 -13.98
N TRP A 586 30.81 11.99 -13.01
CA TRP A 586 30.49 11.78 -11.58
C TRP A 586 29.34 12.64 -11.10
N ARG A 587 29.15 13.83 -11.68
CA ARG A 587 28.03 14.72 -11.36
C ARG A 587 26.70 14.07 -11.77
N GLU A 588 26.61 13.52 -12.98
CA GLU A 588 25.43 12.75 -13.41
C GLU A 588 25.27 11.45 -12.62
N ALA A 589 26.36 10.68 -12.43
CA ALA A 589 26.34 9.41 -11.69
C ALA A 589 25.93 9.53 -10.22
N LEU A 590 26.12 10.69 -9.60
CA LEU A 590 25.70 10.99 -8.23
C LEU A 590 24.35 11.71 -8.16
N GLY A 591 23.65 11.90 -9.29
CA GLY A 591 22.33 12.51 -9.33
C GLY A 591 22.33 14.04 -9.14
N ALA A 592 23.43 14.70 -9.51
CA ALA A 592 23.56 16.16 -9.57
C ALA A 592 23.72 16.70 -11.01
N GLY A 593 23.63 15.82 -12.02
CA GLY A 593 23.73 16.16 -13.44
C GLY A 593 22.42 16.63 -14.06
N ALA A 594 22.41 16.78 -15.38
CA ALA A 594 21.32 17.38 -16.13
C ALA A 594 20.03 16.53 -16.08
N LEU A 595 20.13 15.19 -16.12
CA LEU A 595 18.96 14.32 -16.02
C LEU A 595 18.30 14.41 -14.64
N ALA A 596 19.10 14.58 -13.58
CA ALA A 596 18.57 14.76 -12.23
C ALA A 596 17.98 16.18 -12.03
N GLN A 597 18.62 17.21 -12.56
CA GLN A 597 18.18 18.60 -12.47
C GLN A 597 16.85 18.85 -13.19
N CYS A 598 16.62 18.24 -14.36
CA CYS A 598 15.31 18.27 -15.03
C CYS A 598 14.30 17.24 -14.47
N GLY A 599 14.68 16.44 -13.48
CA GLY A 599 13.83 15.43 -12.83
C GLY A 599 13.62 14.13 -13.61
N ALA A 600 14.19 14.00 -14.81
CA ALA A 600 14.13 12.81 -15.67
C ALA A 600 14.80 11.58 -15.05
N ALA A 601 15.84 11.76 -14.25
CA ALA A 601 16.44 10.73 -13.40
C ALA A 601 16.32 11.11 -11.91
N ARG A 602 16.33 10.13 -11.03
CA ARG A 602 16.27 10.33 -9.58
C ARG A 602 17.24 9.40 -8.85
N LEU A 603 18.07 9.97 -7.97
CA LEU A 603 18.85 9.19 -7.03
C LEU A 603 17.92 8.56 -5.98
N ARG A 604 18.02 7.25 -5.76
CA ARG A 604 17.26 6.51 -4.73
C ARG A 604 18.19 5.53 -4.01
N GLY A 605 18.60 5.90 -2.80
CA GLY A 605 19.78 5.31 -2.16
C GLY A 605 21.02 5.64 -3.00
N SER A 606 21.96 4.71 -3.12
CA SER A 606 23.19 4.89 -3.91
C SER A 606 23.05 4.56 -5.41
N ARG A 607 21.87 4.76 -6.03
CA ARG A 607 21.61 4.37 -7.43
C ARG A 607 20.63 5.30 -8.15
N LEU A 608 20.86 5.57 -9.44
CA LEU A 608 19.92 6.34 -10.29
C LEU A 608 18.80 5.47 -10.82
N ALA A 609 17.60 6.04 -10.93
CA ALA A 609 16.43 5.44 -11.56
C ALA A 609 15.79 6.42 -12.54
N LEU A 610 15.28 5.91 -13.67
CA LEU A 610 14.52 6.72 -14.63
C LEU A 610 13.15 7.09 -14.06
N ALA A 611 12.75 8.35 -14.24
CA ALA A 611 11.42 8.84 -13.86
C ALA A 611 10.31 7.98 -14.50
N SER A 612 9.19 7.83 -13.80
CA SER A 612 8.04 7.06 -14.30
C SER A 612 7.41 7.70 -15.54
N GLU A 613 7.50 9.01 -15.62
CA GLU A 613 6.91 9.88 -16.62
C GLU A 613 7.65 9.70 -17.96
N VAL A 614 8.99 9.76 -17.93
CA VAL A 614 9.87 9.45 -19.07
C VAL A 614 9.69 8.00 -19.54
N ARG A 615 9.61 7.03 -18.60
CA ARG A 615 9.37 5.62 -18.94
C ARG A 615 8.02 5.40 -19.63
N ARG A 616 6.92 5.98 -19.12
CA ARG A 616 5.60 5.85 -19.75
C ARG A 616 5.60 6.39 -21.17
N PHE A 617 6.24 7.53 -21.41
CA PHE A 617 6.39 8.06 -22.76
C PHE A 617 7.20 7.12 -23.67
N LEU A 618 8.37 6.67 -23.22
CA LEU A 618 9.22 5.74 -23.99
C LEU A 618 8.54 4.39 -24.24
N ASP A 619 7.63 3.96 -23.37
CA ASP A 619 6.78 2.77 -23.54
C ASP A 619 5.60 2.99 -24.50
N GLY A 620 5.32 4.23 -24.92
CA GLY A 620 4.13 4.58 -25.72
C GLY A 620 2.82 4.55 -24.92
N ARG A 621 2.87 4.72 -23.60
CA ARG A 621 1.69 4.75 -22.72
C ARG A 621 1.12 6.15 -22.57
N ASP A 622 -0.18 6.22 -22.28
CA ASP A 622 -0.90 7.46 -22.00
C ASP A 622 -0.32 8.22 -20.81
N ALA A 623 -0.70 9.50 -20.68
CA ALA A 623 -0.29 10.32 -19.54
C ALA A 623 -0.79 9.72 -18.21
N LYS A 624 -0.04 9.94 -17.12
CA LYS A 624 -0.44 9.48 -15.77
C LYS A 624 -1.26 10.54 -15.04
N HIS A 625 -0.94 11.83 -15.19
CA HIS A 625 -1.48 12.89 -14.35
C HIS A 625 -2.58 13.75 -15.01
N GLY A 626 -3.03 13.38 -16.21
CA GLY A 626 -4.02 14.18 -16.93
C GLY A 626 -4.39 13.61 -18.30
N GLU A 627 -5.28 14.30 -18.99
CA GLU A 627 -5.66 14.03 -20.39
C GLU A 627 -4.71 14.82 -21.31
N LEU A 628 -4.03 14.13 -22.22
CA LEU A 628 -3.24 14.78 -23.27
C LEU A 628 -4.17 15.13 -24.44
N VAL A 629 -4.28 16.41 -24.76
CA VAL A 629 -5.00 16.90 -25.94
C VAL A 629 -3.97 17.38 -26.96
N ASP A 630 -3.94 16.70 -28.10
CA ASP A 630 -2.94 16.93 -29.15
C ASP A 630 -3.16 18.26 -29.89
N GLY A 631 -2.07 18.98 -30.11
CA GLY A 631 -2.01 20.17 -30.95
C GLY A 631 -1.28 19.94 -32.26
N ALA A 632 -1.40 20.88 -33.19
CA ALA A 632 -0.81 20.81 -34.53
C ALA A 632 0.72 21.04 -34.54
N GLY A 633 1.46 20.16 -33.87
CA GLY A 633 2.90 19.93 -34.07
C GLY A 633 3.88 21.01 -33.61
N ALA A 634 3.45 22.24 -33.31
CA ALA A 634 4.36 23.28 -32.84
C ALA A 634 4.83 22.99 -31.40
N PRO A 635 6.14 23.07 -31.10
CA PRO A 635 6.62 23.03 -29.73
C PRO A 635 6.17 24.30 -28.99
N PRO A 636 5.84 24.21 -27.69
CA PRO A 636 5.37 25.36 -26.93
C PRO A 636 6.41 26.47 -26.83
N ARG A 637 5.96 27.73 -26.88
CA ARG A 637 6.81 28.89 -26.59
C ARG A 637 7.34 28.76 -25.15
N ARG A 638 8.66 28.84 -24.99
CA ARG A 638 9.37 28.52 -23.74
C ARG A 638 9.05 29.45 -22.57
N ASP A 639 8.70 30.69 -22.86
CA ASP A 639 8.82 31.80 -21.90
C ASP A 639 7.48 32.30 -21.33
N ALA A 640 6.35 31.72 -21.76
CA ALA A 640 5.01 32.15 -21.34
C ALA A 640 4.42 31.23 -20.26
N ALA A 641 4.44 31.70 -19.01
CA ALA A 641 3.47 31.29 -18.00
C ALA A 641 2.25 32.22 -18.12
N ALA A 642 1.05 31.65 -18.21
CA ALA A 642 -0.16 32.43 -18.53
C ALA A 642 -1.40 31.88 -17.82
N ILE A 643 -2.45 32.70 -17.70
CA ILE A 643 -3.71 32.29 -17.09
C ILE A 643 -4.84 32.34 -18.10
N VAL A 644 -5.60 31.25 -18.16
CA VAL A 644 -6.88 31.20 -18.85
C VAL A 644 -7.99 31.16 -17.81
N TRP A 645 -8.87 32.15 -17.85
CA TRP A 645 -10.12 32.12 -17.12
C TRP A 645 -11.19 31.37 -17.94
N THR A 646 -11.96 30.50 -17.28
CA THR A 646 -13.12 29.81 -17.87
C THR A 646 -14.43 30.44 -17.38
N PRO A 647 -15.32 30.93 -18.27
CA PRO A 647 -16.63 31.45 -17.86
C PRO A 647 -17.62 30.35 -17.46
N THR A 648 -17.42 29.11 -17.93
CA THR A 648 -18.15 27.94 -17.43
C THR A 648 -17.53 27.47 -16.13
N ARG A 649 -18.36 27.20 -15.11
CA ARG A 649 -17.89 26.74 -13.79
C ARG A 649 -17.12 25.42 -13.85
N GLU A 650 -17.48 24.53 -14.77
CA GLU A 650 -16.90 23.19 -14.92
C GLU A 650 -16.75 22.80 -16.40
N PRO A 651 -15.75 23.29 -17.14
CA PRO A 651 -15.43 22.75 -18.46
C PRO A 651 -14.88 21.32 -18.30
N THR A 652 -15.30 20.39 -19.17
CA THR A 652 -14.66 19.06 -19.19
C THR A 652 -13.17 19.19 -19.53
N PRO A 653 -12.27 18.37 -18.95
CA PRO A 653 -10.83 18.47 -19.18
C PRO A 653 -10.46 18.51 -20.67
N ARG A 654 -11.06 17.63 -21.47
CA ARG A 654 -10.97 17.63 -22.93
C ARG A 654 -11.37 18.96 -23.58
N SER A 655 -12.55 19.50 -23.26
CA SER A 655 -13.04 20.75 -23.87
C SER A 655 -12.17 21.97 -23.54
N LEU A 656 -11.63 21.99 -22.33
CA LEU A 656 -10.63 22.97 -21.88
C LEU A 656 -9.32 22.80 -22.67
N GLY A 657 -8.82 21.56 -22.80
CA GLY A 657 -7.64 21.25 -23.60
C GLY A 657 -7.79 21.64 -25.07
N GLU A 658 -8.93 21.35 -25.70
CA GLU A 658 -9.21 21.72 -27.10
C GLU A 658 -9.32 23.25 -27.29
N ALA A 659 -9.74 24.00 -26.27
CA ALA A 659 -9.69 25.46 -26.28
C ALA A 659 -8.26 26.00 -26.13
N LEU A 660 -7.48 25.42 -25.21
CA LEU A 660 -6.08 25.78 -24.96
C LEU A 660 -5.19 25.45 -26.17
N VAL A 661 -5.33 24.26 -26.76
CA VAL A 661 -4.63 23.85 -27.98
C VAL A 661 -4.85 24.83 -29.13
N ARG A 662 -6.10 25.26 -29.36
CA ARG A 662 -6.43 26.24 -30.41
C ARG A 662 -5.79 27.61 -30.17
N ARG A 663 -5.54 28.00 -28.92
CA ARG A 663 -4.96 29.29 -28.55
C ARG A 663 -3.42 29.27 -28.48
N LEU A 664 -2.85 28.16 -28.02
CA LEU A 664 -1.40 27.96 -27.85
C LEU A 664 -0.70 27.39 -29.09
N GLY A 665 -1.47 26.80 -30.04
CA GLY A 665 -0.93 26.06 -31.18
C GLY A 665 -0.16 24.78 -30.83
N SER A 666 -0.12 24.42 -29.55
CA SER A 666 0.73 23.38 -28.95
C SER A 666 -0.13 22.32 -28.26
N ALA A 667 0.40 21.11 -28.06
CA ALA A 667 -0.28 20.10 -27.26
C ALA A 667 -0.43 20.54 -25.79
N VAL A 668 -1.47 20.07 -25.11
CA VAL A 668 -1.77 20.43 -23.71
C VAL A 668 -2.04 19.19 -22.88
N LEU A 669 -1.39 19.09 -21.72
CA LEU A 669 -1.70 18.09 -20.69
C LEU A 669 -2.63 18.73 -19.66
N VAL A 670 -3.92 18.43 -19.74
CA VAL A 670 -4.92 18.95 -18.79
C VAL A 670 -4.96 18.07 -17.55
N VAL A 671 -4.60 18.64 -16.41
CA VAL A 671 -4.41 17.92 -15.16
C VAL A 671 -5.75 17.61 -14.52
N THR A 672 -6.12 16.33 -14.49
CA THR A 672 -7.43 15.82 -14.02
C THR A 672 -7.48 15.51 -12.54
N SER A 673 -6.36 15.65 -11.82
CA SER A 673 -6.27 15.34 -10.39
C SER A 673 -5.31 16.32 -9.71
N PRO A 674 -5.64 16.85 -8.52
CA PRO A 674 -4.78 17.81 -7.85
C PRO A 674 -3.38 17.23 -7.58
N PRO A 675 -2.30 17.93 -7.96
CA PRO A 675 -0.96 17.55 -7.52
C PRO A 675 -0.91 17.68 -6.00
N LEU A 676 -0.60 16.58 -5.31
CA LEU A 676 -0.72 16.50 -3.85
C LEU A 676 0.40 17.26 -3.11
N ASP A 677 1.53 17.48 -3.78
CA ASP A 677 2.66 18.28 -3.29
C ASP A 677 3.49 18.87 -4.45
N GLY A 678 4.48 19.72 -4.14
CA GLY A 678 5.37 20.31 -5.14
C GLY A 678 6.25 19.29 -5.89
N GLY A 679 6.46 18.10 -5.33
CA GLY A 679 7.13 16.97 -5.98
C GLY A 679 6.25 16.25 -6.99
N GLU A 680 4.93 16.26 -6.81
CA GLU A 680 3.94 15.85 -7.80
C GLU A 680 3.77 16.90 -8.89
N LEU A 681 3.72 18.20 -8.55
CA LEU A 681 3.72 19.29 -9.53
C LEU A 681 4.93 19.18 -10.48
N ALA A 682 6.14 18.97 -9.94
CA ALA A 682 7.34 18.73 -10.75
C ALA A 682 7.23 17.50 -11.68
N ARG A 683 6.43 16.48 -11.33
CA ARG A 683 6.17 15.31 -12.18
C ARG A 683 5.17 15.58 -13.27
N VAL A 684 4.14 16.38 -12.99
CA VAL A 684 3.20 16.89 -14.00
C VAL A 684 3.95 17.70 -15.05
N CYS A 685 4.78 18.66 -14.64
CA CYS A 685 5.58 19.48 -15.54
C CYS A 685 6.54 18.63 -16.38
N LEU A 686 7.21 17.64 -15.76
CA LEU A 686 8.06 16.69 -16.48
C LEU A 686 7.27 15.86 -17.50
N GLU A 687 6.10 15.33 -17.14
CA GLU A 687 5.28 14.53 -18.06
C GLU A 687 4.77 15.35 -19.25
N ALA A 688 4.34 16.59 -19.01
CA ALA A 688 3.95 17.51 -20.08
C ALA A 688 5.13 17.80 -21.02
N ARG A 689 6.28 18.21 -20.48
CA ARG A 689 7.50 18.48 -21.27
C ARG A 689 7.94 17.27 -22.08
N VAL A 690 8.04 16.09 -21.48
CA VAL A 690 8.41 14.85 -22.18
C VAL A 690 7.47 14.55 -23.36
N ARG A 691 6.18 14.91 -23.26
CA ARG A 691 5.19 14.74 -24.33
C ARG A 691 5.17 15.87 -25.36
N GLY A 692 5.94 16.93 -25.14
CA GLY A 692 5.92 18.14 -26.00
C GLY A 692 4.70 19.02 -25.75
N ALA A 693 4.12 18.94 -24.55
CA ALA A 693 2.88 19.63 -24.17
C ALA A 693 3.10 20.67 -23.07
N VAL A 694 2.20 21.64 -22.99
CA VAL A 694 2.07 22.58 -21.87
C VAL A 694 1.22 21.94 -20.78
N ALA A 695 1.62 22.00 -19.51
CA ALA A 695 0.74 21.56 -18.42
C ALA A 695 -0.31 22.62 -18.12
N ALA A 696 -1.58 22.23 -18.10
CA ALA A 696 -2.71 23.06 -17.70
C ALA A 696 -3.22 22.61 -16.32
N LEU A 697 -3.09 23.49 -15.33
CA LEU A 697 -3.36 23.24 -13.91
C LEU A 697 -4.45 24.20 -13.42
N PRO A 698 -5.52 23.76 -12.75
CA PRO A 698 -6.48 24.68 -12.16
C PRO A 698 -5.91 25.37 -10.92
N TYR A 699 -6.28 26.63 -10.77
CA TYR A 699 -5.94 27.46 -9.62
C TYR A 699 -6.73 26.99 -8.37
N PRO A 700 -6.15 26.98 -7.14
CA PRO A 700 -4.84 27.51 -6.75
C PRO A 700 -3.72 26.44 -6.61
N TRP A 701 -3.83 25.26 -7.24
CA TRP A 701 -2.98 24.08 -6.94
C TRP A 701 -1.48 24.20 -7.25
N ALA A 702 -1.02 25.34 -7.76
CA ALA A 702 0.31 25.51 -8.34
C ALA A 702 1.07 26.74 -7.78
N MET A 703 0.82 27.05 -6.50
CA MET A 703 1.67 27.93 -5.68
C MET A 703 2.65 27.07 -4.84
N PRO A 704 3.97 27.36 -4.84
CA PRO A 704 4.65 28.39 -5.63
C PRO A 704 4.79 28.02 -7.11
N LEU A 705 4.87 29.06 -7.97
CA LEU A 705 5.03 28.93 -9.42
C LEU A 705 6.23 28.03 -9.77
N ALA A 706 5.97 26.90 -10.44
CA ALA A 706 7.05 26.02 -10.90
C ALA A 706 7.71 26.59 -12.18
N PRO A 707 9.03 26.42 -12.36
CA PRO A 707 9.73 26.95 -13.55
C PRO A 707 9.35 26.18 -14.82
N GLY A 708 8.84 26.91 -15.82
CA GLY A 708 8.53 26.40 -17.17
C GLY A 708 7.21 26.96 -17.73
N PRO A 709 6.88 26.64 -19.00
CA PRO A 709 5.62 27.04 -19.61
C PRO A 709 4.46 26.29 -18.92
N LEU A 710 3.64 27.05 -18.19
CA LEU A 710 2.51 26.56 -17.42
C LEU A 710 1.28 27.43 -17.71
N VAL A 711 0.14 26.77 -17.90
CA VAL A 711 -1.16 27.44 -17.99
C VAL A 711 -1.92 27.20 -16.70
N TYR A 712 -2.23 28.28 -16.00
CA TYR A 712 -3.10 28.24 -14.84
C TYR A 712 -4.55 28.45 -15.31
N VAL A 713 -5.48 27.69 -14.75
CA VAL A 713 -6.90 27.75 -15.12
C VAL A 713 -7.67 28.31 -13.94
N ALA A 714 -8.01 29.59 -14.01
CA ALA A 714 -8.70 30.29 -12.92
C ALA A 714 -10.24 30.17 -13.07
N PRO A 715 -10.98 29.93 -11.98
CA PRO A 715 -12.44 29.84 -12.03
C PRO A 715 -13.12 31.22 -12.17
N SER A 716 -12.42 32.30 -11.80
CA SER A 716 -12.89 33.68 -12.00
C SER A 716 -11.83 34.57 -12.65
N ARG A 717 -12.29 35.58 -13.40
CA ARG A 717 -11.41 36.60 -13.99
C ARG A 717 -10.66 37.39 -12.90
N HIS A 718 -11.32 37.64 -11.76
CA HIS A 718 -10.72 38.32 -10.62
C HIS A 718 -9.54 37.52 -10.03
N GLU A 719 -9.68 36.20 -9.88
CA GLU A 719 -8.55 35.34 -9.46
C GLU A 719 -7.42 35.30 -10.48
N ALA A 720 -7.75 35.33 -11.79
CA ALA A 720 -6.72 35.42 -12.83
C ALA A 720 -5.93 36.73 -12.72
N GLU A 721 -6.63 37.87 -12.65
CA GLU A 721 -6.04 39.21 -12.51
C GLU A 721 -5.23 39.35 -11.20
N ALA A 722 -5.68 38.73 -10.10
CA ALA A 722 -4.99 38.74 -8.81
C ALA A 722 -3.61 38.05 -8.81
N THR A 723 -3.30 37.22 -9.82
CA THR A 723 -1.96 36.59 -9.93
C THR A 723 -0.89 37.49 -10.54
N GLY A 724 -1.27 38.54 -11.27
CA GLY A 724 -0.36 39.37 -12.05
C GLY A 724 0.27 38.70 -13.29
N LEU A 725 -0.13 37.48 -13.65
CA LEU A 725 0.30 36.80 -14.87
C LEU A 725 -0.47 37.28 -16.12
N GLU A 726 0.08 37.03 -17.31
CA GLU A 726 -0.57 37.38 -18.58
C GLU A 726 -1.87 36.59 -18.77
N LEU A 727 -2.98 37.32 -18.95
CA LEU A 727 -4.29 36.72 -19.23
C LEU A 727 -4.35 36.33 -20.72
N LEU A 728 -4.40 35.03 -20.99
CA LEU A 728 -4.20 34.47 -22.33
C LEU A 728 -5.36 34.74 -23.28
#